data_AF-A0ABD6M1F6-F1
#
_entry.id   AF-A0ABD6M1F6-F1
#
_cell.length_a   1.000
_cell.length_b   1.000
_cell.length_c   1.000
_cell.angle_alpha   90.00
_cell.angle_beta   90.00
_cell.angle_gamma   90.00
#
_symmetry.space_group_name_H-M   'P 1'
#
loop_
_entity.id
_entity.type
_entity.pdbx_description
1 polymer ?
#
loop_
_entity_poly.entity_id
_entity_poly.type
_entity_poly.pdbx_seq_one_letter_code
_entity_poly.pdbx_strand_id
1 'polypeptide(L)'
;MSQSDTTASTRFSLLPGSITRFFLLLIVVLLVMMGVMVQSAVNTWLKDKSYQIVDITHAIHKRVDTWRYVTWQIYDNIAATPQSATADGLQETRLKQDIYYLEKPRRKTEALIFGSHDSSTLEMTQRISTYLDTLWGAENVPWSMYYLNGQDNSLILISTLPLKDLTSGFKESTIGNIVDSRRAEMLQQANALDERESFSSLRRLVWQNGHYFTLRTTFNQPGHLATVVAFDLPINDLIPPGMPLDSFHLEPDATSTVEHSNEKESPDSVSISFNNAKIEISSALNSTDMRLVWQVPFGSLLLDTLQNILLPLLLNIALLALALFGYTTFRHLPARSTDVVPNLAANNELRVLRAINEEIVSLLPLGLLVHDQEANRTVISNKIADHLLPHLNLQNITSMAEQHQGVIQATINNELYEIRLFRSQISPRTQIFIIRDQDKEVLVNKKLKQAQRLYEKNQQARAAFMQNIGSALKDPARILAVNAAALNTPDSQKLANQADVLVRMVDEIQLANILESDSWKSESTLFSVQTLIDEVVPDVLPVIKRKGLQLLIKNNLSASDERRGDRDALRRILLLLIQYAVTTTQIGKITLEVDQDESEAERLTFRILDTGEGVTLNEIDNLHFPFINETQGDRYGKANPLTFWLCDQLARKLGGHLNIKAREELGTRYIVHVKMPLHDQHADIEERLLDDVCVMVDVTSSEVRSIVLRQLENWGATCITPDERLSSQEYDLFLTDNPSNLTASGLLLSDDESGVRKIGPGQLRVNFNMSNAMQEAVLELIEEQLAQEEIQEIPLGGDENAELHASGYYALFVDTVPDDVKRLYTEAETSDFAALAQTAHRLKGVFAMLNLVPGKQLCEALEHLIQEKDAPGIEKYISDIDTYVKSLL
;
A
#
# COMPACT_ATOMS: atom_id res chain seq x y z
N MET A 1 52.41 -58.87 29.92
CA MET A 1 52.44 -59.68 28.68
C MET A 1 51.96 -58.81 27.53
N SER A 2 52.46 -59.05 26.33
CA SER A 2 52.22 -58.23 25.13
C SER A 2 50.86 -58.51 24.50
N GLN A 3 50.13 -57.47 24.11
CA GLN A 3 49.28 -57.48 22.92
C GLN A 3 49.54 -56.20 22.13
N SER A 4 49.80 -56.37 20.83
CA SER A 4 50.20 -55.33 19.88
C SER A 4 49.08 -55.09 18.89
N ASP A 5 48.59 -53.85 18.81
CA ASP A 5 47.58 -53.47 17.81
C ASP A 5 48.16 -53.50 16.39
N THR A 6 47.55 -54.33 15.53
CA THR A 6 47.87 -54.38 14.10
C THR A 6 46.90 -53.52 13.29
N THR A 7 47.16 -52.21 13.21
CA THR A 7 46.47 -51.33 12.25
C THR A 7 47.11 -51.46 10.87
N ALA A 8 46.51 -52.25 9.98
CA ALA A 8 46.97 -52.42 8.61
C ALA A 8 46.65 -51.17 7.75
N SER A 9 47.53 -50.16 7.77
CA SER A 9 47.41 -49.02 6.85
C SER A 9 47.79 -49.46 5.42
N THR A 10 46.80 -49.60 4.54
CA THR A 10 47.00 -49.81 3.09
C THR A 10 47.56 -48.54 2.45
N ARG A 11 48.88 -48.37 2.53
CA ARG A 11 49.59 -47.32 1.79
C ARG A 11 49.40 -47.56 0.28
N PHE A 12 48.65 -46.68 -0.38
CA PHE A 12 48.63 -46.61 -1.84
C PHE A 12 50.04 -46.28 -2.37
N SER A 13 50.78 -47.31 -2.80
CA SER A 13 52.05 -47.13 -3.48
C SER A 13 51.79 -46.59 -4.88
N LEU A 14 51.90 -45.28 -5.05
CA LEU A 14 51.83 -44.61 -6.34
C LEU A 14 53.06 -44.97 -7.18
N LEU A 15 52.99 -46.10 -7.89
CA LEU A 15 53.91 -46.41 -8.97
C LEU A 15 53.79 -45.32 -10.06
N PRO A 16 54.87 -44.90 -10.75
CA PRO A 16 54.79 -43.85 -11.78
C PRO A 16 53.75 -44.12 -12.88
N GLY A 17 53.47 -45.39 -13.16
CA GLY A 17 52.43 -45.85 -14.08
C GLY A 17 50.98 -45.64 -13.62
N SER A 18 50.70 -45.43 -12.32
CA SER A 18 49.36 -45.07 -11.85
C SER A 18 49.13 -43.56 -11.91
N ILE A 19 50.13 -42.75 -11.54
CA ILE A 19 50.06 -41.28 -11.58
C ILE A 19 49.74 -40.79 -13.01
N THR A 20 50.45 -41.32 -14.00
CA THR A 20 50.25 -40.99 -15.43
C THR A 20 48.86 -41.40 -15.94
N ARG A 21 48.26 -42.47 -15.42
CA ARG A 21 46.86 -42.85 -15.72
C ARG A 21 45.85 -41.89 -15.09
N PHE A 22 46.09 -41.41 -13.86
CA PHE A 22 45.23 -40.41 -13.23
C PHE A 22 45.25 -39.07 -13.99
N PHE A 23 46.41 -38.59 -14.44
CA PHE A 23 46.46 -37.40 -15.29
C PHE A 23 45.75 -37.58 -16.64
N LEU A 24 45.86 -38.75 -17.28
CA LEU A 24 45.16 -39.04 -18.52
C LEU A 24 43.63 -39.06 -18.31
N LEU A 25 43.15 -39.69 -17.24
CA LEU A 25 41.73 -39.68 -16.86
C LEU A 25 41.24 -38.25 -16.56
N LEU A 26 42.02 -37.45 -15.84
CA LEU A 26 41.71 -36.04 -15.55
C LEU A 26 41.60 -35.21 -16.83
N ILE A 27 42.52 -35.38 -17.79
CA ILE A 27 42.47 -34.72 -19.10
C ILE A 27 41.18 -35.08 -19.85
N VAL A 28 40.76 -36.35 -19.85
CA VAL A 28 39.51 -36.79 -20.47
C VAL A 28 38.29 -36.16 -19.78
N VAL A 29 38.26 -36.14 -18.44
CA VAL A 29 37.17 -35.51 -17.67
C VAL A 29 37.08 -34.01 -17.95
N LEU A 30 38.21 -33.29 -17.99
CA LEU A 30 38.23 -31.85 -18.26
C LEU A 30 37.76 -31.52 -19.69
N LEU A 31 38.14 -32.34 -20.69
CA LEU A 31 37.63 -32.22 -22.06
C LEU A 31 36.11 -32.48 -22.16
N VAL A 32 35.60 -33.51 -21.48
CA VAL A 32 34.14 -33.77 -21.44
C VAL A 32 33.41 -32.62 -20.74
N MET A 33 33.92 -32.13 -19.61
CA MET A 33 33.36 -30.97 -18.89
C MET A 33 33.37 -29.71 -19.76
N MET A 34 34.41 -29.48 -20.56
CA MET A 34 34.48 -28.36 -21.50
C MET A 34 33.39 -28.47 -22.58
N GLY A 35 33.20 -29.66 -23.15
CA GLY A 35 32.15 -29.93 -24.13
C GLY A 35 30.73 -29.72 -23.56
N VAL A 36 30.45 -30.26 -22.37
CA VAL A 36 29.16 -30.10 -21.68
C VAL A 36 28.90 -28.63 -21.31
N MET A 37 29.92 -27.89 -20.88
CA MET A 37 29.80 -26.46 -20.55
C MET A 37 29.43 -25.62 -21.78
N VAL A 38 30.09 -25.85 -22.92
CA VAL A 38 29.76 -25.18 -24.19
C VAL A 38 28.35 -25.57 -24.66
N GLN A 39 28.01 -26.87 -24.66
CA GLN A 39 26.68 -27.34 -25.04
C GLN A 39 25.56 -26.75 -24.17
N SER A 40 25.78 -26.67 -22.85
CA SER A 40 24.83 -26.07 -21.91
C SER A 40 24.66 -24.57 -22.19
N ALA A 41 25.75 -23.82 -22.37
CA ALA A 41 25.69 -22.39 -22.63
C ALA A 41 24.95 -22.06 -23.94
N VAL A 42 25.22 -22.82 -25.01
CA VAL A 42 24.52 -22.70 -26.30
C VAL A 42 23.02 -23.01 -26.15
N ASN A 43 22.66 -24.08 -25.43
CA ASN A 43 21.26 -24.44 -25.19
C ASN A 43 20.52 -23.38 -24.34
N THR A 44 21.18 -22.85 -23.29
CA THR A 44 20.62 -21.76 -22.48
C THR A 44 20.41 -20.49 -23.30
N TRP A 45 21.37 -20.09 -24.15
CA TRP A 45 21.22 -18.92 -25.03
C TRP A 45 20.08 -19.13 -26.05
N LEU A 46 19.98 -20.30 -26.68
CA LEU A 46 18.90 -20.60 -27.62
C LEU A 46 17.53 -20.53 -26.94
N LYS A 47 17.37 -21.12 -25.75
CA LYS A 47 16.11 -21.06 -24.99
C LYS A 47 15.74 -19.63 -24.57
N ASP A 48 16.70 -18.86 -24.04
CA ASP A 48 16.50 -17.45 -23.67
C ASP A 48 15.95 -16.62 -24.85
N LYS A 49 16.55 -16.78 -26.03
CA LYS A 49 16.11 -16.07 -27.24
C LYS A 49 14.79 -16.59 -27.79
N SER A 50 14.53 -17.90 -27.73
CA SER A 50 13.22 -18.47 -28.08
C SER A 50 12.09 -17.92 -27.21
N TYR A 51 12.26 -17.85 -25.87
CA TYR A 51 11.23 -17.29 -24.99
C TYR A 51 10.99 -15.80 -25.28
N GLN A 52 12.05 -15.00 -25.42
CA GLN A 52 11.92 -13.58 -25.78
C GLN A 52 11.14 -13.38 -27.09
N ILE A 53 11.31 -14.27 -28.07
CA ILE A 53 10.58 -14.19 -29.36
C ILE A 53 9.11 -14.58 -29.21
N VAL A 54 8.77 -15.58 -28.38
CA VAL A 54 7.36 -15.90 -28.05
C VAL A 54 6.69 -14.72 -27.37
N ASP A 55 7.34 -14.11 -26.38
CA ASP A 55 6.81 -12.94 -25.66
C ASP A 55 6.55 -11.75 -26.62
N ILE A 56 7.50 -11.44 -27.50
CA ILE A 56 7.32 -10.40 -28.54
C ILE A 56 6.17 -10.77 -29.49
N THR A 57 6.07 -12.04 -29.90
CA THR A 57 5.03 -12.52 -30.81
C THR A 57 3.64 -12.42 -30.18
N HIS A 58 3.50 -12.78 -28.91
CA HIS A 58 2.27 -12.62 -28.13
C HIS A 58 1.89 -11.13 -27.96
N ALA A 59 2.86 -10.26 -27.69
CA ALA A 59 2.64 -8.83 -27.57
C ALA A 59 2.21 -8.18 -28.91
N ILE A 60 2.81 -8.60 -30.03
CA ILE A 60 2.38 -8.18 -31.37
C ILE A 60 0.97 -8.68 -31.67
N HIS A 61 0.65 -9.95 -31.39
CA HIS A 61 -0.69 -10.51 -31.58
C HIS A 61 -1.76 -9.73 -30.81
N LYS A 62 -1.54 -9.47 -29.51
CA LYS A 62 -2.42 -8.63 -28.68
C LYS A 62 -2.61 -7.21 -29.25
N ARG A 63 -1.54 -6.62 -29.81
CA ARG A 63 -1.60 -5.32 -30.48
C ARG A 63 -2.44 -5.39 -31.77
N VAL A 64 -2.28 -6.42 -32.58
CA VAL A 64 -3.10 -6.64 -33.79
C VAL A 64 -4.57 -6.75 -33.43
N ASP A 65 -4.96 -7.55 -32.44
CA ASP A 65 -6.36 -7.71 -32.02
C ASP A 65 -6.97 -6.40 -31.49
N THR A 66 -6.19 -5.64 -30.72
CA THR A 66 -6.61 -4.31 -30.23
C THR A 66 -6.93 -3.38 -31.40
N TRP A 67 -6.06 -3.31 -32.41
CA TRP A 67 -6.27 -2.44 -33.57
C TRP A 67 -7.27 -2.98 -34.59
N ARG A 68 -7.48 -4.30 -34.67
CA ARG A 68 -8.57 -4.95 -35.40
C ARG A 68 -9.94 -4.53 -34.82
N TYR A 69 -10.09 -4.56 -33.49
CA TYR A 69 -11.30 -4.08 -32.81
C TYR A 69 -11.52 -2.56 -33.02
N VAL A 70 -10.47 -1.75 -32.87
CA VAL A 70 -10.56 -0.29 -33.09
C VAL A 70 -10.91 0.06 -34.53
N THR A 71 -10.39 -0.69 -35.50
CA THR A 71 -10.71 -0.52 -36.94
C THR A 71 -12.20 -0.76 -37.20
N TRP A 72 -12.79 -1.80 -36.63
CA TRP A 72 -14.23 -2.04 -36.67
C TRP A 72 -15.05 -0.93 -36.02
N GLN A 73 -14.65 -0.44 -34.83
CA GLN A 73 -15.32 0.68 -34.17
C GLN A 73 -15.31 1.96 -35.01
N ILE A 74 -14.20 2.26 -35.68
CA ILE A 74 -14.07 3.45 -36.54
C ILE A 74 -14.98 3.35 -37.76
N TYR A 75 -15.03 2.19 -38.42
CA TYR A 75 -15.86 2.01 -39.59
C TYR A 75 -17.36 1.96 -39.26
N ASP A 76 -17.76 1.12 -38.30
CA ASP A 76 -19.17 0.82 -38.02
C ASP A 76 -19.88 1.93 -37.22
N ASN A 77 -19.23 2.49 -36.19
CA ASN A 77 -19.86 3.47 -35.30
C ASN A 77 -19.54 4.93 -35.66
N ILE A 78 -18.34 5.21 -36.16
CA ILE A 78 -17.84 6.59 -36.32
C ILE A 78 -17.98 7.09 -37.77
N ALA A 79 -17.63 6.27 -38.76
CA ALA A 79 -17.79 6.60 -40.17
C ALA A 79 -19.24 6.45 -40.65
N ALA A 80 -19.91 5.34 -40.33
CA ALA A 80 -21.23 5.02 -40.88
C ALA A 80 -22.42 5.77 -40.25
N THR A 81 -22.24 6.49 -39.13
CA THR A 81 -23.33 7.24 -38.47
C THR A 81 -23.46 8.65 -39.06
N PRO A 82 -24.52 9.00 -39.82
CA PRO A 82 -24.80 10.37 -40.21
C PRO A 82 -25.43 11.13 -39.03
N GLN A 83 -24.85 12.25 -38.63
CA GLN A 83 -25.39 13.08 -37.54
C GLN A 83 -25.56 14.52 -38.02
N SER A 84 -26.80 15.02 -38.04
CA SER A 84 -27.11 16.38 -38.47
C SER A 84 -26.78 17.40 -37.37
N ALA A 85 -25.49 17.61 -37.13
CA ALA A 85 -24.96 18.73 -36.35
C ALA A 85 -24.56 19.86 -37.29
N THR A 86 -24.81 21.11 -36.90
CA THR A 86 -24.42 22.28 -37.70
C THR A 86 -22.90 22.42 -37.74
N ALA A 87 -22.32 22.45 -38.95
CA ALA A 87 -20.88 22.59 -39.23
C ALA A 87 -20.31 24.00 -38.91
N ASP A 88 -20.67 24.56 -37.75
CA ASP A 88 -20.31 25.91 -37.34
C ASP A 88 -18.96 25.90 -36.60
N GLY A 89 -17.90 26.36 -37.26
CA GLY A 89 -16.55 26.51 -36.68
C GLY A 89 -15.46 25.55 -37.18
N LEU A 90 -15.74 24.70 -38.16
CA LEU A 90 -14.72 23.86 -38.82
C LEU A 90 -13.84 24.71 -39.75
N GLN A 91 -12.55 24.86 -39.41
CA GLN A 91 -11.57 25.59 -40.22
C GLN A 91 -10.59 24.61 -40.88
N GLU A 92 -10.53 24.61 -42.21
CA GLU A 92 -9.48 23.93 -42.96
C GLU A 92 -8.45 24.92 -43.50
N THR A 93 -7.18 24.52 -43.49
CA THR A 93 -6.09 25.24 -44.14
C THR A 93 -5.58 24.43 -45.32
N ARG A 94 -5.73 24.95 -46.54
CA ARG A 94 -5.19 24.31 -47.74
C ARG A 94 -3.68 24.44 -47.76
N LEU A 95 -2.96 23.32 -47.70
CA LEU A 95 -1.49 23.29 -47.76
C LEU A 95 -0.97 23.20 -49.19
N LYS A 96 -1.66 22.47 -50.07
CA LYS A 96 -1.30 22.31 -51.49
C LYS A 96 -2.56 22.14 -52.35
N GLN A 97 -2.38 22.06 -53.66
CA GLN A 97 -3.36 21.41 -54.52
C GLN A 97 -3.63 19.99 -53.99
N ASP A 98 -4.91 19.71 -53.74
CA ASP A 98 -5.47 18.44 -53.27
C ASP A 98 -4.87 17.91 -51.95
N ILE A 99 -4.38 18.81 -51.08
CA ILE A 99 -3.96 18.51 -49.69
C ILE A 99 -4.49 19.59 -48.74
N TYR A 100 -5.30 19.17 -47.76
CA TYR A 100 -5.98 20.02 -46.80
C TYR A 100 -5.63 19.60 -45.37
N TYR A 101 -5.36 20.58 -44.50
CA TYR A 101 -5.10 20.38 -43.08
C TYR A 101 -6.31 20.81 -42.26
N LEU A 102 -6.77 19.93 -41.38
CA LEU A 102 -7.91 20.20 -40.52
C LEU A 102 -7.45 20.92 -39.24
N GLU A 103 -7.81 22.21 -39.08
CA GLU A 103 -7.54 22.92 -37.84
C GLU A 103 -8.56 22.52 -36.77
N LYS A 104 -8.07 22.04 -35.62
CA LYS A 104 -8.91 21.64 -34.49
C LYS A 104 -8.39 22.21 -33.16
N PRO A 105 -9.28 22.44 -32.17
CA PRO A 105 -8.90 23.06 -30.90
C PRO A 105 -7.98 22.20 -30.01
N ARG A 106 -7.94 20.87 -30.22
CA ARG A 106 -7.04 19.94 -29.52
C ARG A 106 -5.93 19.49 -30.46
N ARG A 107 -4.68 19.87 -30.19
CA ARG A 107 -3.50 19.58 -31.05
C ARG A 107 -2.74 18.30 -30.66
N LYS A 108 -3.43 17.21 -30.31
CA LYS A 108 -2.77 15.94 -29.92
C LYS A 108 -2.39 15.10 -31.13
N THR A 109 -3.36 14.79 -31.98
CA THR A 109 -3.13 14.31 -33.34
C THR A 109 -3.28 15.45 -34.35
N GLU A 110 -2.69 15.27 -35.52
CA GLU A 110 -2.90 16.12 -36.69
C GLU A 110 -3.55 15.30 -37.81
N ALA A 111 -4.43 15.94 -38.58
CA ALA A 111 -5.20 15.29 -39.64
C ALA A 111 -5.02 16.02 -40.99
N LEU A 112 -4.66 15.25 -42.01
CA LEU A 112 -4.52 15.68 -43.39
C LEU A 112 -5.50 14.91 -44.28
N ILE A 113 -6.14 15.62 -45.21
CA ILE A 113 -7.01 15.04 -46.24
C ILE A 113 -6.34 15.23 -47.60
N PHE A 114 -6.23 14.13 -48.36
CA PHE A 114 -5.62 14.08 -49.69
C PHE A 114 -6.68 13.72 -50.74
N GLY A 115 -6.76 14.50 -51.81
CA GLY A 115 -7.80 14.38 -52.84
C GLY A 115 -8.90 15.43 -52.70
N SER A 116 -9.98 15.26 -53.48
CA SER A 116 -11.21 16.06 -53.37
C SER A 116 -12.15 15.45 -52.33
N HIS A 117 -12.59 16.25 -51.37
CA HIS A 117 -13.51 15.87 -50.31
C HIS A 117 -14.77 16.76 -50.32
N ASP A 118 -15.83 16.28 -49.67
CA ASP A 118 -17.02 17.06 -49.34
C ASP A 118 -17.05 17.45 -47.84
N SER A 119 -18.13 18.09 -47.39
CA SER A 119 -18.30 18.43 -45.97
C SER A 119 -18.45 17.18 -45.09
N SER A 120 -19.00 16.07 -45.59
CA SER A 120 -19.19 14.86 -44.80
C SER A 120 -17.86 14.15 -44.49
N THR A 121 -16.94 14.07 -45.45
CA THR A 121 -15.56 13.60 -45.25
C THR A 121 -14.80 14.48 -44.24
N LEU A 122 -15.07 15.79 -44.19
CA LEU A 122 -14.45 16.71 -43.23
C LEU A 122 -14.95 16.48 -41.79
N GLU A 123 -16.27 16.40 -41.58
CA GLU A 123 -16.88 16.06 -40.29
C GLU A 123 -16.46 14.66 -39.81
N MET A 124 -16.40 13.70 -40.73
CA MET A 124 -15.92 12.35 -40.46
C MET A 124 -14.44 12.33 -40.02
N THR A 125 -13.57 13.06 -40.74
CA THR A 125 -12.16 13.21 -40.37
C THR A 125 -12.02 13.79 -38.95
N GLN A 126 -12.82 14.81 -38.61
CA GLN A 126 -12.83 15.40 -37.27
C GLN A 126 -13.23 14.37 -36.19
N ARG A 127 -14.28 13.58 -36.44
CA ARG A 127 -14.77 12.57 -35.49
C ARG A 127 -13.75 11.46 -35.27
N ILE A 128 -13.17 10.90 -36.33
CA ILE A 128 -12.10 9.88 -36.23
C ILE A 128 -10.88 10.45 -35.50
N SER A 129 -10.46 11.68 -35.82
CA SER A 129 -9.32 12.32 -35.15
C SER A 129 -9.58 12.62 -33.67
N THR A 130 -10.81 12.96 -33.29
CA THR A 130 -11.20 13.19 -31.89
C THR A 130 -11.28 11.89 -31.08
N TYR A 131 -11.69 10.80 -31.72
CA TYR A 131 -11.65 9.46 -31.13
C TYR A 131 -10.20 8.98 -30.93
N LEU A 132 -9.35 9.15 -31.93
CA LEU A 132 -7.92 8.80 -31.85
C LEU A 132 -7.13 9.68 -30.86
N ASP A 133 -7.50 10.96 -30.68
CA ASP A 133 -6.99 11.83 -29.60
C ASP A 133 -7.26 11.27 -28.18
N THR A 134 -8.29 10.42 -28.05
CA THR A 134 -8.65 9.75 -26.80
C THR A 134 -7.87 8.44 -26.63
N LEU A 135 -7.69 7.66 -27.71
CA LEU A 135 -7.00 6.37 -27.69
C LEU A 135 -5.46 6.49 -27.60
N TRP A 136 -4.83 7.36 -28.38
CA TRP A 136 -3.35 7.49 -28.41
C TRP A 136 -2.77 8.35 -27.26
N GLY A 137 -3.63 8.82 -26.35
CA GLY A 137 -3.22 9.32 -25.03
C GLY A 137 -2.26 10.51 -25.06
N ALA A 138 -1.13 10.36 -24.39
CA ALA A 138 0.02 11.28 -24.39
C ALA A 138 1.32 10.49 -24.58
N GLU A 139 1.27 9.44 -25.40
CA GLU A 139 2.40 8.56 -25.65
C GLU A 139 3.43 9.23 -26.57
N ASN A 140 4.72 9.00 -26.29
CA ASN A 140 5.82 9.49 -27.11
C ASN A 140 6.07 8.62 -28.37
N VAL A 141 5.13 7.76 -28.74
CA VAL A 141 5.27 6.75 -29.80
C VAL A 141 4.55 7.24 -31.06
N PRO A 142 5.18 7.21 -32.26
CA PRO A 142 4.63 7.78 -33.47
C PRO A 142 3.54 6.89 -34.10
N TRP A 143 2.33 6.99 -33.59
CA TRP A 143 1.14 6.37 -34.18
C TRP A 143 0.65 7.11 -35.43
N SER A 144 0.27 6.36 -36.47
CA SER A 144 -0.36 6.88 -37.70
C SER A 144 -1.45 5.94 -38.22
N MET A 145 -2.53 6.53 -38.72
CA MET A 145 -3.70 5.86 -39.28
C MET A 145 -4.03 6.46 -40.64
N TYR A 146 -4.40 5.61 -41.59
CA TYR A 146 -4.84 5.97 -42.93
C TYR A 146 -6.26 5.45 -43.16
N TYR A 147 -7.11 6.28 -43.75
CA TYR A 147 -8.47 5.91 -44.13
C TYR A 147 -8.68 6.27 -45.61
N LEU A 148 -8.85 5.26 -46.46
CA LEU A 148 -9.22 5.42 -47.86
C LEU A 148 -10.74 5.29 -47.98
N ASN A 149 -11.42 6.41 -48.29
CA ASN A 149 -12.86 6.43 -48.44
C ASN A 149 -13.27 5.84 -49.81
N GLY A 150 -14.08 4.79 -49.78
CA GLY A 150 -14.57 4.11 -50.98
C GLY A 150 -15.55 4.92 -51.86
N GLN A 151 -16.12 6.01 -51.33
CA GLN A 151 -17.12 6.83 -52.02
C GLN A 151 -16.51 7.96 -52.85
N ASP A 152 -15.61 8.76 -52.27
CA ASP A 152 -14.97 9.93 -52.93
C ASP A 152 -13.50 9.71 -53.33
N ASN A 153 -12.91 8.55 -52.96
CA ASN A 153 -11.49 8.23 -53.17
C ASN A 153 -10.53 9.25 -52.49
N SER A 154 -11.00 9.93 -51.44
CA SER A 154 -10.14 10.70 -50.55
C SER A 154 -9.33 9.76 -49.65
N LEU A 155 -8.10 10.16 -49.34
CA LEU A 155 -7.25 9.50 -48.36
C LEU A 155 -7.04 10.44 -47.18
N ILE A 156 -7.45 10.00 -46.00
CA ILE A 156 -7.25 10.73 -44.74
C ILE A 156 -6.04 10.12 -44.04
N LEU A 157 -5.12 10.97 -43.55
CA LEU A 157 -4.02 10.59 -42.67
C LEU A 157 -4.22 11.28 -41.32
N ILE A 158 -4.25 10.51 -40.23
CA ILE A 158 -4.27 11.02 -38.87
C ILE A 158 -3.02 10.49 -38.16
N SER A 159 -2.20 11.38 -37.61
CA SER A 159 -0.93 11.02 -36.97
C SER A 159 -0.73 11.78 -35.66
N THR A 160 0.07 11.21 -34.77
CA THR A 160 0.62 11.88 -33.57
C THR A 160 1.85 12.74 -33.89
N LEU A 161 2.39 12.63 -35.11
CA LEU A 161 3.51 13.47 -35.57
C LEU A 161 3.04 14.92 -35.86
N PRO A 162 3.90 15.93 -35.64
CA PRO A 162 3.61 17.32 -36.03
C PRO A 162 3.75 17.49 -37.55
N LEU A 163 2.69 17.12 -38.29
CA LEU A 163 2.62 17.18 -39.75
C LEU A 163 2.72 18.62 -40.27
N LYS A 164 2.18 19.60 -39.53
CA LYS A 164 2.17 21.03 -39.89
C LYS A 164 3.59 21.59 -40.04
N ASP A 165 4.45 21.36 -39.05
CA ASP A 165 5.84 21.83 -39.07
C ASP A 165 6.69 21.13 -40.14
N LEU A 166 6.45 19.83 -40.37
CA LEU A 166 7.16 19.01 -41.34
C LEU A 166 6.96 19.44 -42.81
N THR A 167 5.91 20.22 -43.11
CA THR A 167 5.73 20.82 -44.45
C THR A 167 6.60 22.05 -44.69
N SER A 168 7.16 22.66 -43.63
CA SER A 168 7.90 23.94 -43.73
C SER A 168 9.43 23.77 -43.83
N GLY A 169 9.98 22.59 -43.49
CA GLY A 169 11.41 22.38 -43.42
C GLY A 169 11.83 20.91 -43.58
N PHE A 170 12.73 20.66 -44.54
CA PHE A 170 13.36 19.37 -44.87
C PHE A 170 12.46 18.27 -45.50
N LYS A 171 12.58 18.16 -46.83
CA LYS A 171 12.14 17.03 -47.70
C LYS A 171 10.63 16.79 -47.80
N GLU A 172 9.91 17.78 -48.33
CA GLU A 172 8.54 17.68 -48.84
C GLU A 172 8.28 16.42 -49.69
N SER A 173 9.27 15.96 -50.46
CA SER A 173 9.16 14.76 -51.30
C SER A 173 9.02 13.46 -50.52
N THR A 174 9.49 13.36 -49.27
CA THR A 174 9.52 12.09 -48.56
C THR A 174 8.15 11.71 -48.00
N ILE A 175 7.44 12.66 -47.37
CA ILE A 175 6.08 12.41 -46.87
C ILE A 175 5.10 12.25 -48.04
N GLY A 176 5.19 13.09 -49.07
CA GLY A 176 4.38 12.95 -50.28
C GLY A 176 4.52 11.57 -50.92
N ASN A 177 5.76 11.13 -51.18
CA ASN A 177 6.01 9.81 -51.75
C ASN A 177 5.55 8.66 -50.83
N ILE A 178 5.64 8.81 -49.50
CA ILE A 178 5.10 7.80 -48.55
C ILE A 178 3.58 7.74 -48.69
N VAL A 179 2.88 8.88 -48.64
CA VAL A 179 1.42 8.93 -48.73
C VAL A 179 0.92 8.45 -50.09
N ASP A 180 1.56 8.83 -51.20
CA ASP A 180 1.23 8.34 -52.53
C ASP A 180 1.46 6.82 -52.65
N SER A 181 2.56 6.31 -52.08
CA SER A 181 2.82 4.86 -51.98
C SER A 181 1.77 4.15 -51.12
N ARG A 182 1.32 4.74 -50.01
CA ARG A 182 0.23 4.19 -49.18
C ARG A 182 -1.10 4.19 -49.92
N ARG A 183 -1.41 5.27 -50.64
CA ARG A 183 -2.61 5.37 -51.46
C ARG A 183 -2.63 4.29 -52.53
N ALA A 184 -1.50 4.06 -53.21
CA ALA A 184 -1.37 2.98 -54.19
C ALA A 184 -1.55 1.58 -53.56
N GLU A 185 -0.92 1.31 -52.42
CA GLU A 185 -1.11 0.05 -51.67
C GLU A 185 -2.58 -0.17 -51.25
N MET A 186 -3.23 0.86 -50.69
CA MET A 186 -4.62 0.78 -50.23
C MET A 186 -5.60 0.69 -51.40
N LEU A 187 -5.34 1.37 -52.53
CA LEU A 187 -6.13 1.21 -53.76
C LEU A 187 -5.98 -0.18 -54.36
N GLN A 188 -4.78 -0.77 -54.34
CA GLN A 188 -4.58 -2.16 -54.76
C GLN A 188 -5.39 -3.11 -53.87
N GLN A 189 -5.32 -2.94 -52.55
CA GLN A 189 -6.11 -3.71 -51.58
C GLN A 189 -7.62 -3.54 -51.80
N ALA A 190 -8.08 -2.33 -52.08
CA ALA A 190 -9.50 -2.02 -52.32
C ALA A 190 -10.10 -2.71 -53.57
N ASN A 191 -9.24 -3.09 -54.52
CA ASN A 191 -9.62 -3.88 -55.69
C ASN A 191 -9.53 -5.40 -55.44
N ALA A 192 -8.81 -5.85 -54.40
CA ALA A 192 -8.66 -7.25 -54.01
C ALA A 192 -9.84 -7.69 -53.12
N LEU A 193 -11.02 -7.85 -53.74
CA LEU A 193 -12.31 -8.10 -53.06
C LEU A 193 -12.33 -9.29 -52.08
N ASP A 194 -11.45 -10.28 -52.29
CA ASP A 194 -11.37 -11.50 -51.47
C ASP A 194 -10.52 -11.33 -50.19
N GLU A 195 -9.61 -10.35 -50.15
CA GLU A 195 -8.70 -10.13 -49.02
C GLU A 195 -9.28 -9.16 -47.99
N ARG A 196 -9.83 -9.69 -46.90
CA ARG A 196 -10.43 -8.90 -45.79
C ARG A 196 -9.40 -8.17 -44.92
N GLU A 197 -8.24 -8.78 -44.71
CA GLU A 197 -7.13 -8.20 -43.94
C GLU A 197 -5.82 -8.45 -44.67
N SER A 198 -4.88 -7.50 -44.63
CA SER A 198 -3.51 -7.70 -45.11
C SER A 198 -2.48 -7.02 -44.22
N PHE A 199 -1.30 -7.63 -44.13
CA PHE A 199 -0.18 -7.12 -43.36
C PHE A 199 0.92 -6.63 -44.30
N SER A 200 1.63 -5.56 -43.94
CA SER A 200 2.91 -5.26 -44.58
C SER A 200 4.04 -6.06 -43.93
N SER A 201 5.10 -6.32 -44.68
CA SER A 201 6.41 -6.60 -44.09
C SER A 201 6.83 -5.47 -43.14
N LEU A 202 7.76 -5.78 -42.23
CA LEU A 202 8.32 -4.80 -41.31
C LEU A 202 9.09 -3.70 -42.07
N ARG A 203 8.80 -2.43 -41.78
CA ARG A 203 9.38 -1.24 -42.40
C ARG A 203 10.12 -0.39 -41.37
N ARG A 204 11.05 0.45 -41.85
CA ARG A 204 11.88 1.33 -41.02
C ARG A 204 11.61 2.81 -41.31
N LEU A 205 11.20 3.56 -40.29
CA LEU A 205 11.06 5.02 -40.31
C LEU A 205 12.44 5.67 -40.13
N VAL A 206 13.05 6.06 -41.26
CA VAL A 206 14.43 6.58 -41.35
C VAL A 206 14.73 7.72 -40.38
N TRP A 207 13.77 8.62 -40.14
CA TRP A 207 13.93 9.81 -39.29
C TRP A 207 13.85 9.57 -37.77
N GLN A 208 13.38 8.41 -37.33
CA GLN A 208 13.09 8.10 -35.91
C GLN A 208 13.69 6.76 -35.47
N ASN A 209 14.39 6.07 -36.37
CA ASN A 209 14.94 4.73 -36.13
C ASN A 209 13.87 3.71 -35.64
N GLY A 210 12.62 3.92 -36.06
CA GLY A 210 11.46 3.12 -35.68
C GLY A 210 11.20 1.98 -36.66
N HIS A 211 10.84 0.81 -36.15
CA HIS A 211 10.32 -0.32 -36.92
C HIS A 211 8.83 -0.49 -36.67
N TYR A 212 8.10 -0.76 -37.74
CA TYR A 212 6.64 -0.82 -37.71
C TYR A 212 6.12 -1.67 -38.87
N PHE A 213 4.92 -2.22 -38.73
CA PHE A 213 4.21 -2.92 -39.80
C PHE A 213 2.81 -2.32 -39.94
N THR A 214 2.23 -2.41 -41.14
CA THR A 214 0.90 -1.88 -41.41
C THR A 214 -0.12 -3.01 -41.36
N LEU A 215 -1.10 -2.91 -40.47
CA LEU A 215 -2.34 -3.68 -40.53
C LEU A 215 -3.30 -2.95 -41.47
N ARG A 216 -3.87 -3.64 -42.47
CA ARG A 216 -4.92 -3.11 -43.36
C ARG A 216 -6.16 -3.98 -43.25
N THR A 217 -7.33 -3.37 -43.19
CA THR A 217 -8.64 -4.05 -43.19
C THR A 217 -9.51 -3.45 -44.28
N THR A 218 -10.16 -4.30 -45.08
CA THR A 218 -11.06 -3.90 -46.16
C THR A 218 -12.53 -4.04 -45.75
N PHE A 219 -13.34 -3.08 -46.18
CA PHE A 219 -14.77 -3.05 -45.94
C PHE A 219 -15.51 -2.83 -47.26
N ASN A 220 -16.15 -3.90 -47.75
CA ASN A 220 -16.84 -3.91 -49.03
C ASN A 220 -18.25 -3.30 -48.89
N GLN A 221 -18.55 -2.26 -49.68
CA GLN A 221 -19.90 -1.68 -49.79
C GLN A 221 -20.47 -1.89 -51.21
N PRO A 222 -21.75 -2.25 -51.37
CA PRO A 222 -22.36 -2.39 -52.69
C PRO A 222 -22.36 -1.05 -53.46
N GLY A 223 -21.82 -1.05 -54.68
CA GLY A 223 -21.87 0.12 -55.60
C GLY A 223 -20.74 1.14 -55.44
N HIS A 224 -19.83 0.96 -54.49
CA HIS A 224 -18.66 1.81 -54.27
C HIS A 224 -17.37 1.00 -54.30
N LEU A 225 -16.21 1.68 -54.31
CA LEU A 225 -14.93 1.01 -54.07
C LEU A 225 -14.91 0.51 -52.61
N ALA A 226 -14.19 -0.58 -52.32
CA ALA A 226 -14.00 -1.00 -50.93
C ALA A 226 -13.29 0.09 -50.13
N THR A 227 -13.81 0.38 -48.93
CA THR A 227 -13.14 1.26 -47.97
C THR A 227 -11.99 0.51 -47.33
N VAL A 228 -10.83 1.16 -47.18
CA VAL A 228 -9.65 0.53 -46.57
C VAL A 228 -9.18 1.36 -45.39
N VAL A 229 -9.09 0.72 -44.23
CA VAL A 229 -8.51 1.31 -43.01
C VAL A 229 -7.16 0.68 -42.80
N ALA A 230 -6.14 1.50 -42.51
CA ALA A 230 -4.80 1.00 -42.24
C ALA A 230 -4.17 1.68 -41.02
N PHE A 231 -3.53 0.89 -40.16
CA PHE A 231 -2.81 1.36 -38.98
C PHE A 231 -1.33 0.99 -39.09
N ASP A 232 -0.46 1.98 -38.91
CA ASP A 232 0.98 1.77 -38.78
C ASP A 232 1.30 1.44 -37.32
N LEU A 233 1.61 0.16 -37.06
CA LEU A 233 1.81 -0.43 -35.74
C LEU A 233 3.32 -0.52 -35.43
N PRO A 234 3.85 0.31 -34.52
CA PRO A 234 5.26 0.25 -34.12
C PRO A 234 5.54 -1.00 -33.29
N ILE A 235 6.80 -1.45 -33.29
CA ILE A 235 7.28 -2.59 -32.47
C ILE A 235 8.47 -2.25 -31.56
N ASN A 236 9.00 -1.02 -31.61
CA ASN A 236 10.18 -0.60 -30.83
C ASN A 236 10.03 -0.79 -29.32
N ASP A 237 8.83 -0.58 -28.81
CA ASP A 237 8.45 -0.68 -27.41
C ASP A 237 8.18 -2.13 -26.96
N LEU A 238 8.05 -3.06 -27.91
CA LEU A 238 7.86 -4.49 -27.65
C LEU A 238 9.17 -5.27 -27.59
N ILE A 239 10.27 -4.73 -28.14
CA ILE A 239 11.56 -5.43 -28.26
C ILE A 239 12.48 -5.12 -27.06
N PRO A 240 12.97 -6.13 -26.32
CA PRO A 240 13.85 -5.92 -25.17
C PRO A 240 15.19 -5.22 -25.51
N PRO A 241 15.73 -4.39 -24.59
CA PRO A 241 17.02 -3.74 -24.75
C PRO A 241 18.15 -4.77 -24.78
N GLY A 242 18.65 -5.07 -25.97
CA GLY A 242 19.68 -6.10 -26.21
C GLY A 242 19.49 -6.88 -27.51
N MET A 243 18.28 -6.86 -28.09
CA MET A 243 18.03 -7.39 -29.43
C MET A 243 18.12 -6.25 -30.48
N PRO A 244 18.91 -6.39 -31.56
CA PRO A 244 18.97 -5.39 -32.62
C PRO A 244 17.66 -5.38 -33.43
N LEU A 245 17.04 -4.21 -33.57
CA LEU A 245 15.76 -4.05 -34.30
C LEU A 245 15.85 -4.49 -35.78
N ASP A 246 17.00 -4.24 -36.42
CA ASP A 246 17.26 -4.61 -37.82
C ASP A 246 17.32 -6.13 -38.08
N SER A 247 17.28 -6.97 -37.02
CA SER A 247 17.24 -8.44 -37.11
C SER A 247 15.84 -9.04 -37.14
N PHE A 248 14.78 -8.23 -37.02
CA PHE A 248 13.40 -8.72 -37.05
C PHE A 248 12.78 -8.59 -38.44
N HIS A 249 12.09 -9.64 -38.87
CA HIS A 249 11.32 -9.69 -40.10
C HIS A 249 9.94 -10.30 -39.82
N LEU A 250 8.93 -9.87 -40.56
CA LEU A 250 7.59 -10.42 -40.53
C LEU A 250 7.32 -11.04 -41.91
N GLU A 251 7.10 -12.35 -41.94
CA GLU A 251 6.94 -13.13 -43.18
C GLU A 251 5.58 -13.84 -43.17
N PRO A 252 4.94 -14.08 -44.33
CA PRO A 252 3.76 -14.93 -44.41
C PRO A 252 4.15 -16.39 -44.10
N ASP A 253 3.32 -17.10 -43.34
CA ASP A 253 3.58 -18.49 -42.96
C ASP A 253 3.13 -19.45 -44.07
N ALA A 254 4.08 -19.85 -44.91
CA ALA A 254 3.79 -20.71 -46.07
C ALA A 254 3.23 -22.10 -45.71
N THR A 255 3.36 -22.51 -44.44
CA THR A 255 2.91 -23.81 -43.92
C THR A 255 1.39 -23.92 -43.73
N SER A 256 0.64 -22.82 -43.64
CA SER A 256 -0.83 -22.87 -43.47
C SER A 256 -1.61 -23.36 -44.69
N THR A 257 -0.95 -23.53 -45.85
CA THR A 257 -1.58 -23.98 -47.10
C THR A 257 -1.62 -25.50 -47.28
N VAL A 258 -1.11 -26.30 -46.34
CA VAL A 258 -1.15 -27.78 -46.40
C VAL A 258 -2.02 -28.34 -45.28
N GLU A 259 -3.21 -28.81 -45.67
CA GLU A 259 -4.15 -29.69 -44.97
C GLU A 259 -4.16 -29.71 -43.43
N HIS A 260 -5.27 -29.26 -42.84
CA HIS A 260 -5.70 -29.62 -41.48
C HIS A 260 -5.68 -31.14 -41.27
N SER A 261 -4.56 -31.65 -40.76
CA SER A 261 -4.36 -33.03 -40.39
C SER A 261 -4.01 -33.10 -38.90
N ASN A 262 -4.67 -34.00 -38.19
CA ASN A 262 -4.63 -34.03 -36.72
C ASN A 262 -3.27 -34.47 -36.20
N GLU A 263 -2.49 -33.54 -35.66
CA GLU A 263 -1.57 -33.83 -34.56
C GLU A 263 -1.48 -32.65 -33.59
N LYS A 264 -1.35 -32.95 -32.29
CA LYS A 264 -1.34 -31.94 -31.21
C LYS A 264 0.04 -31.28 -31.12
N GLU A 265 0.36 -30.39 -32.04
CA GLU A 265 1.41 -29.41 -31.78
C GLU A 265 0.86 -28.28 -30.90
N SER A 266 1.63 -27.93 -29.86
CA SER A 266 1.27 -26.88 -28.90
C SER A 266 1.27 -25.49 -29.56
N PRO A 267 0.38 -24.56 -29.15
CA PRO A 267 0.17 -23.26 -29.79
C PRO A 267 1.32 -22.24 -29.70
N ASP A 268 2.51 -22.69 -29.29
CA ASP A 268 3.74 -21.92 -29.09
C ASP A 268 4.94 -22.63 -29.79
N SER A 269 4.76 -23.09 -31.03
CA SER A 269 5.79 -23.81 -31.78
C SER A 269 6.91 -22.88 -32.31
N VAL A 270 7.94 -22.68 -31.49
CA VAL A 270 9.17 -21.98 -31.92
C VAL A 270 10.01 -22.89 -32.82
N SER A 271 10.24 -22.47 -34.06
CA SER A 271 11.15 -23.14 -34.97
C SER A 271 12.54 -22.49 -34.94
N ILE A 272 13.59 -23.31 -34.94
CA ILE A 272 14.99 -22.85 -34.94
C ILE A 272 15.67 -23.39 -36.20
N SER A 273 16.05 -22.48 -37.09
CA SER A 273 16.76 -22.72 -38.34
C SER A 273 18.23 -22.30 -38.21
N PHE A 274 19.14 -23.17 -38.66
CA PHE A 274 20.57 -22.88 -38.74
C PHE A 274 20.98 -22.81 -40.21
N ASN A 275 20.97 -21.59 -40.76
CA ASN A 275 21.47 -21.32 -42.10
C ASN A 275 22.98 -21.04 -42.04
N ASN A 276 23.74 -21.33 -43.10
CA ASN A 276 25.22 -21.49 -43.06
C ASN A 276 26.07 -20.33 -42.48
N ALA A 277 25.49 -19.15 -42.23
CA ALA A 277 26.12 -18.05 -41.50
C ALA A 277 25.20 -17.35 -40.48
N LYS A 278 23.93 -17.76 -40.36
CA LYS A 278 22.88 -17.05 -39.61
C LYS A 278 21.98 -18.03 -38.85
N ILE A 279 21.60 -17.65 -37.64
CA ILE A 279 20.62 -18.33 -36.82
C ILE A 279 19.29 -17.60 -37.05
N GLU A 280 18.25 -18.38 -37.34
CA GLU A 280 16.88 -17.91 -37.51
C GLU A 280 16.03 -18.57 -36.43
N ILE A 281 15.37 -17.78 -35.60
CA ILE A 281 14.38 -18.27 -34.65
C ILE A 281 13.06 -17.62 -35.05
N SER A 282 12.02 -18.42 -35.27
CA SER A 282 10.70 -17.91 -35.68
C SER A 282 9.56 -18.52 -34.88
N SER A 283 8.50 -17.72 -34.75
CA SER A 283 7.26 -18.08 -34.05
C SER A 283 6.07 -17.60 -34.88
N ALA A 284 5.05 -18.43 -35.01
CA ALA A 284 3.80 -18.07 -35.68
C ALA A 284 3.01 -17.03 -34.85
N LEU A 285 2.38 -16.06 -35.51
CA LEU A 285 1.42 -15.16 -34.88
C LEU A 285 0.04 -15.81 -34.93
N ASN A 286 -0.40 -16.35 -33.79
CA ASN A 286 -1.75 -16.90 -33.64
C ASN A 286 -2.82 -15.91 -34.15
N SER A 287 -3.87 -16.42 -34.81
CA SER A 287 -4.91 -15.67 -35.54
C SER A 287 -4.50 -14.95 -36.85
N THR A 288 -3.27 -15.12 -37.36
CA THR A 288 -2.83 -14.50 -38.62
C THR A 288 -1.96 -15.46 -39.45
N ASP A 289 -1.97 -15.33 -40.77
CA ASP A 289 -1.08 -16.10 -41.68
C ASP A 289 0.37 -15.56 -41.69
N MET A 290 0.86 -15.05 -40.56
CA MET A 290 2.18 -14.40 -40.44
C MET A 290 3.02 -15.05 -39.35
N ARG A 291 4.34 -15.03 -39.52
CA ARG A 291 5.33 -15.43 -38.52
C ARG A 291 6.33 -14.30 -38.26
N LEU A 292 6.74 -14.18 -37.00
CA LEU A 292 7.85 -13.32 -36.61
C LEU A 292 9.15 -14.11 -36.77
N VAL A 293 10.12 -13.57 -37.50
CA VAL A 293 11.45 -14.17 -37.70
C VAL A 293 12.50 -13.24 -37.11
N TRP A 294 13.32 -13.76 -36.21
CA TRP A 294 14.51 -13.09 -35.70
C TRP A 294 15.76 -13.74 -36.28
N GLN A 295 16.57 -12.96 -36.99
CA GLN A 295 17.73 -13.44 -37.73
C GLN A 295 19.02 -12.74 -37.28
N VAL A 296 19.99 -13.51 -36.76
CA VAL A 296 21.29 -13.00 -36.28
C VAL A 296 22.47 -13.80 -36.83
N PRO A 297 23.66 -13.18 -37.03
CA PRO A 297 24.85 -13.92 -37.47
C PRO A 297 25.32 -14.90 -36.38
N PHE A 298 25.82 -16.07 -36.76
CA PHE A 298 26.29 -17.10 -35.81
C PHE A 298 27.38 -16.61 -34.84
N GLY A 299 28.14 -15.58 -35.23
CA GLY A 299 29.13 -14.92 -34.37
C GLY A 299 28.54 -14.24 -33.13
N SER A 300 27.25 -13.87 -33.12
CA SER A 300 26.56 -13.32 -31.94
C SER A 300 26.44 -14.36 -30.83
N LEU A 301 25.88 -15.54 -31.15
CA LEU A 301 25.82 -16.70 -30.26
C LEU A 301 27.21 -17.04 -29.73
N LEU A 302 28.24 -17.11 -30.57
CA LEU A 302 29.61 -17.39 -30.11
C LEU A 302 30.14 -16.32 -29.15
N LEU A 303 29.91 -15.03 -29.42
CA LEU A 303 30.41 -13.95 -28.57
C LEU A 303 29.69 -13.92 -27.22
N ASP A 304 28.36 -13.99 -27.22
CA ASP A 304 27.53 -13.96 -26.00
C ASP A 304 27.78 -15.19 -25.12
N THR A 305 27.81 -16.39 -25.73
CA THR A 305 28.11 -17.62 -24.98
C THR A 305 29.53 -17.59 -24.41
N LEU A 306 30.53 -17.13 -25.19
CA LEU A 306 31.91 -17.00 -24.72
C LEU A 306 32.00 -16.00 -23.56
N GLN A 307 31.33 -14.84 -23.62
CA GLN A 307 31.32 -13.87 -22.52
C GLN A 307 30.75 -14.48 -21.24
N ASN A 308 29.62 -15.19 -21.34
CA ASN A 308 28.97 -15.82 -20.19
C ASN A 308 29.78 -16.97 -19.57
N ILE A 309 30.54 -17.74 -20.36
CA ILE A 309 31.39 -18.84 -19.85
C ILE A 309 32.87 -18.50 -19.73
N LEU A 310 33.29 -17.24 -19.97
CA LEU A 310 34.71 -16.88 -20.11
C LEU A 310 35.55 -17.32 -18.91
N LEU A 311 35.10 -16.99 -17.70
CA LEU A 311 35.80 -17.31 -16.46
C LEU A 311 35.89 -18.83 -16.17
N PRO A 312 34.78 -19.60 -16.16
CA PRO A 312 34.87 -21.05 -15.94
C PRO A 312 35.57 -21.79 -17.09
N LEU A 313 35.49 -21.31 -18.33
CA LEU A 313 36.23 -21.85 -19.46
C LEU A 313 37.74 -21.62 -19.31
N LEU A 314 38.17 -20.41 -18.95
CA LEU A 314 39.59 -20.12 -18.66
C LEU A 314 40.12 -20.96 -17.50
N LEU A 315 39.32 -21.16 -16.45
CA LEU A 315 39.69 -22.03 -15.32
C LEU A 315 39.86 -23.50 -15.77
N ASN A 316 38.94 -24.02 -16.59
CA ASN A 316 39.03 -25.38 -17.13
C ASN A 316 40.25 -25.52 -18.06
N ILE A 317 40.51 -24.55 -18.94
CA ILE A 317 41.71 -24.51 -19.79
C ILE A 317 43.00 -24.47 -18.95
N ALA A 318 43.04 -23.69 -17.87
CA ALA A 318 44.19 -23.65 -16.95
C ALA A 318 44.42 -24.99 -16.23
N LEU A 319 43.35 -25.64 -15.76
CA LEU A 319 43.41 -26.98 -15.18
C LEU A 319 43.85 -28.04 -16.21
N LEU A 320 43.38 -27.94 -17.45
CA LEU A 320 43.76 -28.82 -18.56
C LEU A 320 45.25 -28.65 -18.91
N ALA A 321 45.74 -27.40 -18.97
CA ALA A 321 47.16 -27.09 -19.18
C ALA A 321 48.03 -27.64 -18.04
N LEU A 322 47.59 -27.49 -16.78
CA LEU A 322 48.30 -28.04 -15.61
C LEU A 322 48.28 -29.58 -15.60
N ALA A 323 47.18 -30.22 -16.00
CA ALA A 323 47.08 -31.67 -16.14
C ALA A 323 47.95 -32.21 -17.28
N LEU A 324 48.02 -31.50 -18.42
CA LEU A 324 48.93 -31.81 -19.53
C LEU A 324 50.40 -31.63 -19.15
N PHE A 325 50.73 -30.58 -18.38
CA PHE A 325 52.07 -30.35 -17.85
C PHE A 325 52.48 -31.42 -16.83
N GLY A 326 51.56 -31.82 -15.93
CA GLY A 326 51.75 -32.96 -15.03
C GLY A 326 51.97 -34.27 -15.79
N TYR A 327 51.15 -34.52 -16.82
CA TYR A 327 51.29 -35.71 -17.66
C TYR A 327 52.65 -35.77 -18.38
N THR A 328 53.14 -34.67 -18.95
CA THR A 328 54.44 -34.64 -19.64
C THR A 328 55.61 -34.74 -18.65
N THR A 329 55.60 -33.98 -17.56
CA THR A 329 56.68 -34.00 -16.56
C THR A 329 56.85 -35.38 -15.90
N PHE A 330 55.76 -36.02 -15.45
CA PHE A 330 55.83 -37.36 -14.86
C PHE A 330 56.11 -38.48 -15.88
N ARG A 331 55.85 -38.26 -17.18
CA ARG A 331 56.22 -39.19 -18.25
C ARG A 331 57.68 -39.08 -18.68
N HIS A 332 58.29 -37.90 -18.53
CA HIS A 332 59.68 -37.63 -18.94
C HIS A 332 60.71 -37.70 -17.80
N LEU A 333 60.30 -37.99 -16.56
CA LEU A 333 61.22 -38.13 -15.43
C LEU A 333 61.94 -39.50 -15.48
N PRO A 334 63.26 -39.59 -15.74
CA PRO A 334 63.97 -40.86 -15.66
C PRO A 334 64.11 -41.29 -14.20
N ALA A 335 63.78 -42.54 -13.90
CA ALA A 335 64.00 -43.13 -12.59
C ALA A 335 65.50 -43.23 -12.30
N ARG A 336 66.05 -42.25 -11.57
CA ARG A 336 67.45 -42.25 -11.15
C ARG A 336 67.54 -42.65 -9.68
N SER A 337 68.27 -43.73 -9.44
CA SER A 337 68.52 -44.29 -8.12
C SER A 337 69.18 -43.27 -7.18
N THR A 338 68.87 -43.44 -5.90
CA THR A 338 69.52 -42.80 -4.75
C THR A 338 71.05 -42.80 -4.86
N ASP A 339 71.70 -41.74 -4.37
CA ASP A 339 72.60 -41.91 -3.22
C ASP A 339 72.99 -40.62 -2.49
N VAL A 340 73.11 -40.78 -1.15
CA VAL A 340 73.74 -39.92 -0.13
C VAL A 340 73.11 -38.54 0.23
N VAL A 341 72.89 -38.40 1.54
CA VAL A 341 72.29 -37.32 2.35
C VAL A 341 73.43 -36.78 3.27
N PRO A 342 73.56 -35.47 3.61
CA PRO A 342 72.60 -34.78 4.49
C PRO A 342 72.32 -33.26 4.29
N ASN A 343 71.33 -32.78 5.07
CA ASN A 343 70.94 -31.38 5.36
C ASN A 343 70.13 -30.59 4.31
N LEU A 344 69.00 -31.17 3.85
CA LEU A 344 68.00 -30.47 3.01
C LEU A 344 66.68 -30.08 3.70
N ALA A 345 66.29 -30.70 4.82
CA ALA A 345 64.99 -30.44 5.46
C ALA A 345 64.84 -28.97 5.92
N ALA A 346 65.72 -28.50 6.80
CA ALA A 346 65.70 -27.12 7.30
C ALA A 346 65.90 -26.05 6.19
N ASN A 347 66.67 -26.38 5.15
CA ASN A 347 66.89 -25.45 4.03
C ASN A 347 65.69 -25.34 3.09
N ASN A 348 64.89 -26.40 2.91
CA ASN A 348 63.64 -26.32 2.16
C ASN A 348 62.58 -25.54 2.94
N GLU A 349 62.43 -25.81 4.24
CA GLU A 349 61.50 -25.09 5.11
C GLU A 349 61.81 -23.59 5.17
N LEU A 350 63.09 -23.22 5.31
CA LEU A 350 63.54 -21.82 5.33
C LEU A 350 63.41 -21.13 3.96
N ARG A 351 63.44 -21.88 2.84
CA ARG A 351 63.12 -21.35 1.51
C ARG A 351 61.62 -21.10 1.32
N VAL A 352 60.77 -22.04 1.77
CA VAL A 352 59.31 -21.90 1.73
C VAL A 352 58.86 -20.72 2.58
N LEU A 353 59.37 -20.59 3.81
CA LEU A 353 59.10 -19.44 4.69
C LEU A 353 59.52 -18.10 4.07
N ARG A 354 60.66 -18.03 3.36
CA ARG A 354 61.06 -16.81 2.64
C ARG A 354 60.12 -16.47 1.48
N ALA A 355 59.77 -17.47 0.67
CA ALA A 355 58.85 -17.26 -0.46
C ALA A 355 57.47 -16.75 0.01
N ILE A 356 56.92 -17.35 1.08
CA ILE A 356 55.65 -16.91 1.68
C ILE A 356 55.76 -15.48 2.23
N ASN A 357 56.86 -15.12 2.89
CA ASN A 357 57.07 -13.75 3.39
C ASN A 357 57.17 -12.72 2.26
N GLU A 358 57.86 -13.04 1.16
CA GLU A 358 57.92 -12.19 -0.04
C GLU A 358 56.54 -12.05 -0.70
N GLU A 359 55.77 -13.15 -0.80
CA GLU A 359 54.40 -13.15 -1.32
C GLU A 359 53.48 -12.26 -0.48
N ILE A 360 53.44 -12.44 0.85
CA ILE A 360 52.66 -11.61 1.79
C ILE A 360 52.97 -10.13 1.57
N VAL A 361 54.26 -9.75 1.54
CA VAL A 361 54.68 -8.36 1.36
C VAL A 361 54.28 -7.80 0.00
N SER A 362 54.35 -8.62 -1.06
CA SER A 362 53.94 -8.23 -2.41
C SER A 362 52.43 -7.97 -2.56
N LEU A 363 51.62 -8.60 -1.72
CA LEU A 363 50.15 -8.49 -1.70
C LEU A 363 49.63 -7.39 -0.76
N LEU A 364 50.48 -6.75 0.05
CA LEU A 364 50.05 -5.66 0.94
C LEU A 364 49.54 -4.45 0.14
N PRO A 365 48.35 -3.90 0.45
CA PRO A 365 47.75 -2.75 -0.25
C PRO A 365 48.35 -1.39 0.19
N LEU A 366 49.58 -1.41 0.71
CA LEU A 366 50.30 -0.28 1.28
C LEU A 366 51.79 -0.44 0.94
N GLY A 367 52.52 0.66 0.79
CA GLY A 367 53.95 0.60 0.53
C GLY A 367 54.68 0.11 1.77
N LEU A 368 55.40 -1.00 1.68
CA LEU A 368 56.26 -1.49 2.77
C LEU A 368 57.71 -1.48 2.31
N LEU A 369 58.57 -0.79 3.08
CA LEU A 369 60.01 -0.75 2.85
C LEU A 369 60.75 -1.05 4.15
N VAL A 370 61.66 -2.02 4.12
CA VAL A 370 62.55 -2.36 5.23
C VAL A 370 63.97 -2.02 4.83
N HIS A 371 64.59 -1.06 5.52
CA HIS A 371 65.92 -0.54 5.21
C HIS A 371 66.92 -0.84 6.34
N ASP A 372 68.10 -1.33 5.98
CA ASP A 372 69.23 -1.54 6.89
C ASP A 372 70.18 -0.33 6.81
N GLN A 373 70.28 0.42 7.91
CA GLN A 373 71.04 1.66 7.98
C GLN A 373 72.56 1.44 7.95
N GLU A 374 73.06 0.27 8.37
CA GLU A 374 74.50 -0.02 8.42
C GLU A 374 75.02 -0.54 7.08
N ALA A 375 74.28 -1.43 6.44
CA ALA A 375 74.60 -1.92 5.11
C ALA A 375 74.11 -1.00 3.97
N ASN A 376 73.42 0.09 4.30
CA ASN A 376 72.80 1.06 3.39
C ASN A 376 72.05 0.39 2.22
N ARG A 377 71.18 -0.57 2.56
CA ARG A 377 70.46 -1.39 1.58
C ARG A 377 69.02 -1.67 2.01
N THR A 378 68.16 -1.81 1.02
CA THR A 378 66.83 -2.38 1.18
C THR A 378 66.92 -3.88 1.50
N VAL A 379 66.25 -4.31 2.56
CA VAL A 379 66.17 -5.71 3.01
C VAL A 379 64.94 -6.38 2.41
N ILE A 380 63.80 -5.67 2.42
CA ILE A 380 62.50 -6.09 1.88
C ILE A 380 61.81 -4.84 1.34
N SER A 381 61.13 -4.96 0.20
CA SER A 381 60.28 -3.90 -0.36
C SER A 381 59.14 -4.52 -1.17
N ASN A 382 58.08 -3.76 -1.42
CA ASN A 382 57.03 -4.13 -2.37
C ASN A 382 56.92 -3.14 -3.52
N LYS A 383 56.17 -3.51 -4.57
CA LYS A 383 56.05 -2.74 -5.82
C LYS A 383 55.61 -1.28 -5.60
N ILE A 384 54.78 -1.03 -4.58
CA ILE A 384 54.32 0.32 -4.22
C ILE A 384 55.48 1.13 -3.63
N ALA A 385 56.22 0.56 -2.67
CA ALA A 385 57.39 1.21 -2.09
C ALA A 385 58.53 1.39 -3.11
N ASP A 386 58.82 0.39 -3.95
CA ASP A 386 59.85 0.46 -5.00
C ASP A 386 59.59 1.57 -6.02
N HIS A 387 58.32 1.83 -6.35
CA HIS A 387 57.95 2.92 -7.26
C HIS A 387 58.15 4.30 -6.63
N LEU A 388 57.96 4.42 -5.32
CA LEU A 388 58.11 5.68 -4.58
C LEU A 388 59.56 5.95 -4.13
N LEU A 389 60.38 4.91 -3.96
CA LEU A 389 61.75 4.98 -3.45
C LEU A 389 62.66 5.99 -4.20
N PRO A 390 62.65 6.10 -5.55
CA PRO A 390 63.44 7.11 -6.28
C PRO A 390 63.08 8.56 -5.94
N HIS A 391 61.87 8.79 -5.42
CA HIS A 391 61.36 10.11 -5.04
C HIS A 391 61.47 10.40 -3.53
N LEU A 392 62.01 9.46 -2.74
CA LEU A 392 62.08 9.52 -1.28
C LEU A 392 63.53 9.61 -0.79
N ASN A 393 63.91 10.74 -0.21
CA ASN A 393 65.18 10.83 0.52
C ASN A 393 65.02 10.24 1.93
N LEU A 394 65.36 8.96 2.07
CA LEU A 394 65.22 8.19 3.32
C LEU A 394 65.95 8.83 4.52
N GLN A 395 67.07 9.52 4.31
CA GLN A 395 67.81 10.18 5.40
C GLN A 395 67.02 11.38 5.95
N ASN A 396 66.45 12.21 5.07
CA ASN A 396 65.60 13.32 5.47
C ASN A 396 64.31 12.82 6.16
N ILE A 397 63.68 11.77 5.62
CA ILE A 397 62.48 11.16 6.19
C ILE A 397 62.78 10.60 7.59
N THR A 398 63.93 9.93 7.78
CA THR A 398 64.33 9.43 9.12
C THR A 398 64.47 10.57 10.13
N SER A 399 65.14 11.67 9.75
CA SER A 399 65.31 12.84 10.65
C SER A 399 63.99 13.55 10.97
N MET A 400 63.09 13.70 9.99
CA MET A 400 61.75 14.27 10.20
C MET A 400 60.88 13.36 11.08
N ALA A 401 61.01 12.03 10.96
CA ALA A 401 60.24 11.08 11.74
C ALA A 401 60.64 11.11 13.22
N GLU A 402 61.92 11.31 13.52
CA GLU A 402 62.41 11.49 14.89
C GLU A 402 61.85 12.77 15.54
N GLN A 403 61.62 13.83 14.76
CA GLN A 403 60.98 15.06 15.22
C GLN A 403 59.45 14.95 15.37
N HIS A 404 58.78 14.10 14.56
CA HIS A 404 57.32 13.97 14.49
C HIS A 404 56.78 12.61 14.99
N GLN A 405 57.43 12.02 16.01
CA GLN A 405 56.97 10.79 16.69
C GLN A 405 56.70 9.59 15.75
N GLY A 406 57.45 9.49 14.65
CA GLY A 406 57.36 8.39 13.70
C GLY A 406 56.25 8.51 12.64
N VAL A 407 55.56 9.65 12.53
CA VAL A 407 54.55 9.89 11.48
C VAL A 407 54.90 11.13 10.67
N ILE A 408 54.92 11.01 9.34
CA ILE A 408 55.17 12.10 8.39
C ILE A 408 54.07 12.13 7.34
N GLN A 409 53.70 13.33 6.91
CA GLN A 409 52.96 13.53 5.66
C GLN A 409 53.91 14.09 4.61
N ALA A 410 54.00 13.43 3.46
CA ALA A 410 54.87 13.79 2.35
C ALA A 410 54.07 13.83 1.06
N THR A 411 54.26 14.88 0.25
CA THR A 411 53.68 14.96 -1.09
C THR A 411 54.68 14.40 -2.10
N ILE A 412 54.30 13.33 -2.80
CA ILE A 412 55.13 12.66 -3.82
C ILE A 412 54.35 12.74 -5.13
N ASN A 413 54.95 13.30 -6.18
CA ASN A 413 54.30 13.43 -7.50
C ASN A 413 52.88 14.04 -7.45
N ASN A 414 52.69 15.05 -6.60
CA ASN A 414 51.42 15.74 -6.30
C ASN A 414 50.34 14.92 -5.56
N GLU A 415 50.61 13.69 -5.12
CA GLU A 415 49.74 12.91 -4.23
C GLU A 415 50.24 12.94 -2.78
N LEU A 416 49.33 12.96 -1.80
CA LEU A 416 49.62 13.00 -0.37
C LEU A 416 49.75 11.58 0.23
N TYR A 417 50.93 11.30 0.76
CA TYR A 417 51.24 10.03 1.43
C TYR A 417 51.52 10.24 2.92
N GLU A 418 50.94 9.39 3.76
CA GLU A 418 51.31 9.21 5.16
C GLU A 418 52.40 8.14 5.24
N ILE A 419 53.57 8.51 5.77
CA ILE A 419 54.71 7.61 5.99
C ILE A 419 54.87 7.42 7.49
N ARG A 420 54.76 6.17 7.96
CA ARG A 420 55.02 5.78 9.35
C ARG A 420 56.34 5.02 9.45
N LEU A 421 57.18 5.42 10.40
CA LEU A 421 58.50 4.83 10.65
C LEU A 421 58.48 4.02 11.95
N PHE A 422 58.87 2.75 11.86
CA PHE A 422 59.08 1.86 13.00
C PHE A 422 60.52 1.36 13.02
N ARG A 423 61.13 1.27 14.20
CA ARG A 423 62.44 0.62 14.39
C ARG A 423 62.23 -0.84 14.79
N SER A 424 62.97 -1.76 14.19
CA SER A 424 62.86 -3.19 14.53
C SER A 424 63.41 -3.46 15.93
N GLN A 425 62.65 -4.18 16.75
CA GLN A 425 63.11 -4.63 18.08
C GLN A 425 64.13 -5.78 18.01
N ILE A 426 64.17 -6.50 16.88
CA ILE A 426 65.09 -7.63 16.65
C ILE A 426 66.44 -7.14 16.11
N SER A 427 66.42 -6.06 15.32
CA SER A 427 67.62 -5.41 14.77
C SER A 427 67.50 -3.90 14.93
N PRO A 428 68.16 -3.28 15.92
CA PRO A 428 67.95 -1.86 16.25
C PRO A 428 68.45 -0.88 15.16
N ARG A 429 69.15 -1.37 14.13
CA ARG A 429 69.62 -0.62 12.95
C ARG A 429 68.75 -0.82 11.71
N THR A 430 67.70 -1.65 11.81
CA THR A 430 66.74 -1.88 10.73
C THR A 430 65.48 -1.06 10.95
N GLN A 431 65.13 -0.28 9.93
CA GLN A 431 63.98 0.62 9.92
C GLN A 431 62.90 0.11 8.97
N ILE A 432 61.64 0.28 9.34
CA ILE A 432 60.46 -0.17 8.60
C ILE A 432 59.60 1.06 8.30
N PHE A 433 59.41 1.36 7.02
CA PHE A 433 58.53 2.41 6.53
C PHE A 433 57.24 1.78 6.02
N ILE A 434 56.11 2.28 6.50
CA ILE A 434 54.76 1.97 6.02
C ILE A 434 54.21 3.23 5.36
N ILE A 435 53.89 3.15 4.07
CA ILE A 435 53.47 4.25 3.22
C ILE A 435 52.01 4.03 2.80
N ARG A 436 51.12 4.97 3.16
CA ARG A 436 49.68 4.94 2.87
C ARG A 436 49.28 6.17 2.07
N ASP A 437 48.57 5.95 0.97
CA ASP A 437 47.90 6.99 0.18
C ASP A 437 46.70 7.55 0.96
N GLN A 438 46.68 8.87 1.18
CA GLN A 438 45.60 9.56 1.89
C GLN A 438 44.56 10.19 0.95
N ASP A 439 44.95 10.56 -0.27
CA ASP A 439 44.06 11.26 -1.21
C ASP A 439 42.93 10.37 -1.72
N LYS A 440 43.22 9.07 -1.97
CA LYS A 440 42.19 8.11 -2.40
C LYS A 440 41.10 7.93 -1.35
N GLU A 441 41.45 7.87 -0.07
CA GLU A 441 40.51 7.69 1.05
C GLU A 441 39.66 8.95 1.30
N VAL A 442 40.28 10.13 1.30
CA VAL A 442 39.56 11.40 1.43
C VAL A 442 38.62 11.62 0.24
N LEU A 443 39.02 11.25 -0.98
CA LEU A 443 38.17 11.35 -2.17
C LEU A 443 36.98 10.37 -2.12
N VAL A 444 37.17 9.13 -1.68
CA VAL A 444 36.07 8.16 -1.50
C VAL A 444 35.09 8.66 -0.44
N ASN A 445 35.56 9.09 0.72
CA ASN A 445 34.71 9.65 1.78
C ASN A 445 33.94 10.90 1.31
N LYS A 446 34.58 11.78 0.54
CA LYS A 446 33.94 12.98 -0.05
C LYS A 446 32.87 12.60 -1.08
N LYS A 447 33.14 11.63 -1.96
CA LYS A 447 32.17 11.09 -2.94
C LYS A 447 30.99 10.43 -2.24
N LEU A 448 31.23 9.62 -1.21
CA LEU A 448 30.19 8.95 -0.43
C LEU A 448 29.29 9.97 0.28
N LYS A 449 29.87 10.97 0.95
CA LYS A 449 29.13 12.07 1.59
C LYS A 449 28.36 12.94 0.59
N GLN A 450 28.85 13.09 -0.64
CA GLN A 450 28.13 13.78 -1.72
C GLN A 450 26.96 12.93 -2.25
N ALA A 451 27.16 11.62 -2.41
CA ALA A 451 26.11 10.69 -2.82
C ALA A 451 24.98 10.62 -1.78
N GLN A 452 25.31 10.54 -0.48
CA GLN A 452 24.35 10.62 0.62
C GLN A 452 23.53 11.92 0.57
N ARG A 453 24.17 13.08 0.46
CA ARG A 453 23.47 14.38 0.35
C ARG A 453 22.56 14.48 -0.87
N LEU A 454 22.96 13.89 -2.00
CA LEU A 454 22.12 13.86 -3.21
C LEU A 454 20.92 12.93 -3.03
N TYR A 455 21.12 11.79 -2.37
CA TYR A 455 20.05 10.85 -2.02
C TYR A 455 19.05 11.46 -1.03
N GLU A 456 19.52 12.03 0.08
CA GLU A 456 18.71 12.75 1.08
C GLU A 456 17.90 13.88 0.42
N LYS A 457 18.53 14.71 -0.42
CA LYS A 457 17.85 15.78 -1.15
C LYS A 457 16.81 15.24 -2.13
N ASN A 458 17.07 14.11 -2.79
CA ASN A 458 16.11 13.50 -3.71
C ASN A 458 14.90 12.93 -2.94
N GLN A 459 15.13 12.27 -1.80
CA GLN A 459 14.07 11.77 -0.91
C GLN A 459 13.18 12.91 -0.39
N GLN A 460 13.78 13.97 0.16
CA GLN A 460 13.04 15.15 0.63
C GLN A 460 12.24 15.83 -0.50
N ALA A 461 12.82 15.95 -1.69
CA ALA A 461 12.13 16.52 -2.85
C ALA A 461 10.97 15.63 -3.32
N ARG A 462 11.13 14.30 -3.32
CA ARG A 462 10.05 13.34 -3.62
C ARG A 462 8.91 13.43 -2.61
N ALA A 463 9.22 13.44 -1.31
CA ALA A 463 8.21 13.54 -0.26
C ALA A 463 7.38 14.84 -0.38
N ALA A 464 8.05 15.99 -0.53
CA ALA A 464 7.39 17.28 -0.71
C ALA A 464 6.56 17.35 -2.01
N PHE A 465 7.06 16.77 -3.10
CA PHE A 465 6.33 16.69 -4.38
C PHE A 465 5.05 15.85 -4.26
N MET A 466 5.13 14.67 -3.64
CA MET A 466 3.97 13.80 -3.44
C MET A 466 2.94 14.42 -2.49
N GLN A 467 3.37 15.09 -1.42
CA GLN A 467 2.47 15.84 -0.53
C GLN A 467 1.70 16.94 -1.30
N ASN A 468 2.39 17.73 -2.12
CA ASN A 468 1.78 18.80 -2.90
C ASN A 468 0.78 18.26 -3.94
N ILE A 469 1.15 17.18 -4.66
CA ILE A 469 0.24 16.49 -5.59
C ILE A 469 -0.98 15.93 -4.86
N GLY A 470 -0.79 15.36 -3.66
CA GLY A 470 -1.88 14.86 -2.83
C GLY A 470 -2.94 15.94 -2.58
N SER A 471 -2.53 17.09 -2.04
CA SER A 471 -3.44 18.23 -1.87
C SER A 471 -4.09 18.71 -3.18
N ALA A 472 -3.30 18.81 -4.26
CA ALA A 472 -3.77 19.34 -5.54
C ALA A 472 -4.75 18.40 -6.28
N LEU A 473 -4.73 17.09 -6.01
CA LEU A 473 -5.70 16.13 -6.53
C LEU A 473 -6.92 15.96 -5.60
N LYS A 474 -6.72 16.04 -4.28
CA LYS A 474 -7.78 15.87 -3.27
C LYS A 474 -8.90 16.88 -3.41
N ASP A 475 -8.57 18.15 -3.62
CA ASP A 475 -9.56 19.23 -3.69
C ASP A 475 -10.48 19.16 -4.93
N PRO A 476 -9.98 19.04 -6.18
CA PRO A 476 -10.86 18.87 -7.34
C PRO A 476 -11.67 17.57 -7.30
N ALA A 477 -11.10 16.48 -6.76
CA ALA A 477 -11.85 15.23 -6.57
C ALA A 477 -12.99 15.40 -5.57
N ARG A 478 -12.78 16.07 -4.44
CA ARG A 478 -13.82 16.36 -3.45
C ARG A 478 -14.91 17.29 -3.99
N ILE A 479 -14.53 18.32 -4.76
CA ILE A 479 -15.49 19.21 -5.43
C ILE A 479 -16.35 18.41 -6.43
N LEU A 480 -15.73 17.49 -7.17
CA LEU A 480 -16.44 16.62 -8.11
C LEU A 480 -17.37 15.65 -7.38
N ALA A 481 -16.97 15.08 -6.24
CA ALA A 481 -17.83 14.24 -5.39
C ALA A 481 -19.08 14.99 -4.92
N VAL A 482 -18.90 16.19 -4.35
CA VAL A 482 -20.01 17.04 -3.86
C VAL A 482 -20.94 17.48 -4.98
N ASN A 483 -20.39 17.96 -6.11
CA ASN A 483 -21.20 18.37 -7.27
C ASN A 483 -21.96 17.18 -7.88
N ALA A 484 -21.36 15.99 -7.89
CA ALA A 484 -22.02 14.79 -8.37
C ALA A 484 -23.13 14.33 -7.41
N ALA A 485 -22.89 14.34 -6.10
CA ALA A 485 -23.93 14.03 -5.11
C ALA A 485 -25.13 14.99 -5.20
N ALA A 486 -24.88 16.29 -5.44
CA ALA A 486 -25.93 17.31 -5.54
C ALA A 486 -26.91 17.12 -6.72
N LEU A 487 -26.52 16.39 -7.77
CA LEU A 487 -27.37 16.17 -8.95
C LEU A 487 -28.41 15.04 -8.77
N ASN A 488 -28.28 14.18 -7.75
CA ASN A 488 -29.25 13.14 -7.37
C ASN A 488 -29.73 12.18 -8.51
N THR A 489 -28.95 12.02 -9.58
CA THR A 489 -29.20 10.98 -10.61
C THR A 489 -28.36 9.73 -10.33
N PRO A 490 -28.80 8.52 -10.76
CA PRO A 490 -28.07 7.28 -10.47
C PRO A 490 -26.65 7.24 -11.04
N ASP A 491 -26.40 7.87 -12.19
CA ASP A 491 -25.04 7.98 -12.74
C ASP A 491 -24.19 9.02 -12.00
N SER A 492 -24.82 10.08 -11.47
CA SER A 492 -24.14 11.04 -10.62
C SER A 492 -23.80 10.46 -9.24
N GLN A 493 -24.63 9.54 -8.72
CA GLN A 493 -24.30 8.75 -7.52
C GLN A 493 -23.06 7.86 -7.75
N LYS A 494 -22.93 7.24 -8.93
CA LYS A 494 -21.72 6.48 -9.30
C LYS A 494 -20.49 7.38 -9.40
N LEU A 495 -20.65 8.55 -10.02
CA LEU A 495 -19.57 9.54 -10.16
C LEU A 495 -19.10 10.08 -8.80
N ALA A 496 -20.02 10.33 -7.87
CA ALA A 496 -19.70 10.71 -6.49
C ALA A 496 -18.90 9.61 -5.78
N ASN A 497 -19.36 8.35 -5.85
CA ASN A 497 -18.65 7.21 -5.27
C ASN A 497 -17.24 7.04 -5.87
N GLN A 498 -17.07 7.22 -7.18
CA GLN A 498 -15.75 7.16 -7.83
C GLN A 498 -14.82 8.30 -7.39
N ALA A 499 -15.37 9.50 -7.20
CA ALA A 499 -14.63 10.65 -6.69
C ALA A 499 -14.19 10.47 -5.23
N ASP A 500 -15.04 9.90 -4.38
CA ASP A 500 -14.67 9.53 -3.00
C ASP A 500 -13.58 8.44 -2.95
N VAL A 501 -13.64 7.45 -3.84
CA VAL A 501 -12.57 6.45 -3.99
C VAL A 501 -11.25 7.12 -4.38
N LEU A 502 -11.26 8.08 -5.30
CA LEU A 502 -10.06 8.85 -5.67
C LEU A 502 -9.52 9.69 -4.50
N VAL A 503 -10.37 10.40 -3.76
CA VAL A 503 -9.97 11.16 -2.55
C VAL A 503 -9.29 10.24 -1.54
N ARG A 504 -9.87 9.06 -1.28
CA ARG A 504 -9.32 8.07 -0.35
C ARG A 504 -7.98 7.48 -0.85
N MET A 505 -7.88 7.13 -2.13
CA MET A 505 -6.62 6.65 -2.72
C MET A 505 -5.50 7.68 -2.61
N VAL A 506 -5.82 8.97 -2.84
CA VAL A 506 -4.86 10.07 -2.69
C VAL A 506 -4.38 10.19 -1.23
N ASP A 507 -5.29 10.11 -0.26
CA ASP A 507 -4.94 10.14 1.17
C ASP A 507 -4.06 8.95 1.58
N GLU A 508 -4.34 7.75 1.06
CA GLU A 508 -3.57 6.54 1.36
C GLU A 508 -2.19 6.54 0.69
N ILE A 509 -2.06 7.07 -0.53
CA ILE A 509 -0.77 7.31 -1.20
C ILE A 509 0.04 8.37 -0.44
N GLN A 510 -0.60 9.45 0.03
CA GLN A 510 0.08 10.46 0.85
C GLN A 510 0.60 9.86 2.16
N LEU A 511 -0.25 9.07 2.84
CA LEU A 511 0.13 8.36 4.06
C LEU A 511 1.30 7.39 3.82
N ALA A 512 1.27 6.64 2.71
CA ALA A 512 2.36 5.73 2.35
C ALA A 512 3.69 6.46 2.18
N ASN A 513 3.71 7.60 1.48
CA ASN A 513 4.91 8.43 1.32
C ASN A 513 5.43 8.96 2.67
N ILE A 514 4.55 9.34 3.60
CA ILE A 514 4.95 9.81 4.95
C ILE A 514 5.58 8.67 5.77
N LEU A 515 5.07 7.45 5.64
CA LEU A 515 5.57 6.26 6.34
C LEU A 515 6.90 5.77 5.76
N GLU A 516 7.06 5.73 4.42
CA GLU A 516 8.32 5.35 3.75
C GLU A 516 9.45 6.36 4.01
N SER A 517 9.14 7.66 3.98
CA SER A 517 10.15 8.72 4.15
C SER A 517 10.57 8.95 5.61
N ASP A 518 10.17 8.07 6.52
CA ASP A 518 10.36 8.14 7.98
C ASP A 518 9.95 9.50 8.59
N SER A 519 9.05 10.20 7.91
CA SER A 519 8.59 11.55 8.25
C SER A 519 7.33 11.54 9.13
N TRP A 520 6.79 10.35 9.41
CA TRP A 520 5.71 10.15 10.37
C TRP A 520 6.11 10.66 11.76
N LYS A 521 5.38 11.66 12.26
CA LYS A 521 5.49 12.12 13.64
C LYS A 521 4.37 11.48 14.43
N SER A 522 4.74 10.59 15.34
CA SER A 522 3.76 9.95 16.21
C SER A 522 3.37 10.90 17.35
N GLU A 523 2.08 11.17 17.49
CA GLU A 523 1.55 12.04 18.53
C GLU A 523 1.04 11.19 19.70
N SER A 524 1.91 10.96 20.69
CA SER A 524 1.56 10.16 21.86
C SER A 524 0.64 10.91 22.81
N THR A 525 -0.61 10.47 22.86
CA THR A 525 -1.66 10.95 23.77
C THR A 525 -2.01 9.89 24.81
N LEU A 526 -2.79 10.28 25.81
CA LEU A 526 -3.40 9.40 26.80
C LEU A 526 -4.87 9.20 26.42
N PHE A 527 -5.35 7.95 26.35
CA PHE A 527 -6.73 7.64 25.97
C PHE A 527 -7.16 6.24 26.43
N SER A 528 -8.45 6.03 26.66
CA SER A 528 -9.03 4.69 26.80
C SER A 528 -9.26 4.02 25.44
N VAL A 529 -8.89 2.74 25.34
CA VAL A 529 -9.14 1.94 24.14
C VAL A 529 -10.64 1.74 23.91
N GLN A 530 -11.46 1.73 24.97
CA GLN A 530 -12.91 1.60 24.84
C GLN A 530 -13.53 2.81 24.15
N THR A 531 -13.16 4.03 24.57
CA THR A 531 -13.62 5.27 23.94
C THR A 531 -13.23 5.33 22.46
N LEU A 532 -12.02 4.88 22.12
CA LEU A 532 -11.58 4.79 20.73
C LEU A 532 -12.45 3.81 19.90
N ILE A 533 -12.85 2.68 20.48
CA ILE A 533 -13.74 1.72 19.81
C ILE A 533 -15.12 2.33 19.60
N ASP A 534 -15.68 3.01 20.61
CA ASP A 534 -16.99 3.65 20.54
C ASP A 534 -17.03 4.78 19.48
N GLU A 535 -15.88 5.39 19.14
CA GLU A 535 -15.74 6.31 18.01
C GLU A 535 -15.56 5.63 16.64
N VAL A 536 -15.12 4.37 16.60
CA VAL A 536 -14.89 3.60 15.37
C VAL A 536 -16.17 2.90 14.92
N VAL A 537 -17.01 2.44 15.86
CA VAL A 537 -18.28 1.75 15.55
C VAL A 537 -19.22 2.60 14.67
N PRO A 538 -19.52 3.88 14.97
CA PRO A 538 -20.41 4.70 14.14
C PRO A 538 -19.94 4.89 12.69
N ASP A 539 -18.63 4.92 12.44
CA ASP A 539 -18.05 5.06 11.10
C ASP A 539 -18.28 3.82 10.22
N VAL A 540 -18.33 2.62 10.81
CA VAL A 540 -18.48 1.34 10.08
C VAL A 540 -19.91 0.82 10.05
N LEU A 541 -20.70 1.14 11.08
CA LEU A 541 -22.06 0.64 11.31
C LEU A 541 -23.01 0.82 10.10
N PRO A 542 -23.06 1.96 9.37
CA PRO A 542 -23.97 2.13 8.24
C PRO A 542 -23.73 1.13 7.10
N VAL A 543 -22.47 0.72 6.88
CA VAL A 543 -22.11 -0.24 5.83
C VAL A 543 -22.42 -1.68 6.27
N ILE A 544 -22.14 -1.99 7.54
CA ILE A 544 -22.46 -3.26 8.19
C ILE A 544 -23.98 -3.51 8.15
N LYS A 545 -24.78 -2.56 8.63
CA LYS A 545 -26.25 -2.58 8.60
C LYS A 545 -26.80 -2.74 7.19
N ARG A 546 -26.24 -2.02 6.20
CA ARG A 546 -26.67 -2.11 4.79
C ARG A 546 -26.39 -3.49 4.16
N LYS A 547 -25.34 -4.20 4.61
CA LYS A 547 -25.08 -5.59 4.18
C LYS A 547 -25.85 -6.64 5.01
N GLY A 548 -26.39 -6.28 6.17
CA GLY A 548 -26.96 -7.24 7.12
C GLY A 548 -25.90 -8.12 7.79
N LEU A 549 -24.70 -7.58 7.99
CA LEU A 549 -23.64 -8.24 8.76
C LEU A 549 -23.81 -7.95 10.26
N GLN A 550 -23.48 -8.92 11.11
CA GLN A 550 -23.42 -8.70 12.56
C GLN A 550 -22.04 -8.19 12.97
N LEU A 551 -21.99 -7.18 13.84
CA LEU A 551 -20.76 -6.73 14.50
C LEU A 551 -20.75 -7.20 15.96
N LEU A 552 -19.60 -7.73 16.41
CA LEU A 552 -19.38 -8.17 17.79
C LEU A 552 -18.07 -7.60 18.31
N ILE A 553 -18.10 -6.93 19.46
CA ILE A 553 -16.93 -6.32 20.08
C ILE A 553 -16.68 -6.91 21.46
N LYS A 554 -15.53 -7.54 21.62
CA LYS A 554 -15.04 -8.13 22.87
C LYS A 554 -13.79 -7.38 23.32
N ASN A 555 -13.99 -6.30 24.07
CA ASN A 555 -12.88 -5.64 24.76
C ASN A 555 -12.64 -6.37 26.09
N ASN A 556 -11.48 -7.00 26.26
CA ASN A 556 -11.14 -7.74 27.47
C ASN A 556 -10.32 -6.91 28.48
N LEU A 557 -10.06 -5.63 28.18
CA LEU A 557 -9.38 -4.69 29.07
C LEU A 557 -10.30 -4.24 30.24
N SER A 558 -9.71 -3.60 31.25
CA SER A 558 -10.47 -2.93 32.33
C SER A 558 -11.23 -1.72 31.80
N ALA A 559 -12.33 -1.33 32.44
CA ALA A 559 -13.01 -0.06 32.13
C ALA A 559 -12.08 1.15 32.37
N SER A 560 -11.23 1.08 33.39
CA SER A 560 -10.22 2.07 33.76
C SER A 560 -8.88 1.95 32.99
N ASP A 561 -8.81 1.13 31.93
CA ASP A 561 -7.58 0.94 31.16
C ASP A 561 -7.30 2.15 30.24
N GLU A 562 -6.47 3.08 30.72
CA GLU A 562 -5.89 4.14 29.92
C GLU A 562 -4.52 3.77 29.35
N ARG A 563 -4.34 4.04 28.06
CA ARG A 563 -3.11 3.74 27.30
C ARG A 563 -2.44 5.00 26.82
N ARG A 564 -1.10 4.99 26.86
CA ARG A 564 -0.27 6.03 26.24
C ARG A 564 0.23 5.56 24.87
N GLY A 565 -0.15 6.28 23.82
CA GLY A 565 0.18 5.90 22.45
C GLY A 565 -0.42 6.87 21.43
N ASP A 566 -0.24 6.58 20.16
CA ASP A 566 -0.80 7.38 19.07
C ASP A 566 -2.18 6.83 18.69
N ARG A 567 -3.19 7.48 19.29
CA ARG A 567 -4.62 7.15 19.18
C ARG A 567 -5.09 7.15 17.74
N ASP A 568 -4.66 8.12 16.94
CA ASP A 568 -5.18 8.32 15.59
C ASP A 568 -4.56 7.34 14.59
N ALA A 569 -3.30 6.94 14.79
CA ALA A 569 -2.71 5.80 14.09
C ALA A 569 -3.49 4.50 14.38
N LEU A 570 -3.82 4.22 15.65
CA LEU A 570 -4.61 3.04 16.01
C LEU A 570 -6.05 3.10 15.45
N ARG A 571 -6.72 4.26 15.55
CA ARG A 571 -8.03 4.53 14.92
C ARG A 571 -7.99 4.19 13.43
N ARG A 572 -6.92 4.61 12.74
CA ARG A 572 -6.74 4.38 11.31
C ARG A 572 -6.54 2.90 10.98
N ILE A 573 -5.75 2.17 11.76
CA ILE A 573 -5.57 0.71 11.59
C ILE A 573 -6.92 -0.01 11.74
N LEU A 574 -7.67 0.27 12.81
CA LEU A 574 -8.96 -0.38 13.07
C LEU A 574 -9.98 -0.10 11.95
N LEU A 575 -10.11 1.16 11.53
CA LEU A 575 -11.00 1.53 10.43
C LEU A 575 -10.62 0.84 9.11
N LEU A 576 -9.35 0.83 8.74
CA LEU A 576 -8.88 0.19 7.51
C LEU A 576 -9.17 -1.32 7.50
N LEU A 577 -8.85 -2.03 8.59
CA LEU A 577 -9.04 -3.48 8.66
C LEU A 577 -10.52 -3.88 8.79
N ILE A 578 -11.32 -3.16 9.59
CA ILE A 578 -12.76 -3.42 9.70
C ILE A 578 -13.45 -3.12 8.35
N GLN A 579 -13.10 -2.02 7.67
CA GLN A 579 -13.66 -1.75 6.34
C GLN A 579 -13.27 -2.81 5.30
N TYR A 580 -12.05 -3.36 5.37
CA TYR A 580 -11.62 -4.46 4.48
C TYR A 580 -12.43 -5.75 4.78
N ALA A 581 -12.58 -6.12 6.05
CA ALA A 581 -13.41 -7.23 6.49
C ALA A 581 -14.89 -7.08 6.08
N VAL A 582 -15.44 -5.85 6.16
CA VAL A 582 -16.78 -5.52 5.65
C VAL A 582 -16.87 -5.66 4.14
N THR A 583 -15.78 -5.45 3.39
CA THR A 583 -15.75 -5.68 1.95
C THR A 583 -15.75 -7.19 1.61
N THR A 584 -14.86 -7.97 2.20
CA THR A 584 -14.69 -9.42 1.94
C THR A 584 -15.83 -10.29 2.47
N THR A 585 -16.59 -9.81 3.46
CA THR A 585 -17.75 -10.52 4.01
C THR A 585 -19.03 -10.14 3.28
N GLN A 586 -19.70 -11.10 2.64
CA GLN A 586 -21.02 -10.88 2.03
C GLN A 586 -22.17 -11.14 3.02
N ILE A 587 -22.06 -12.21 3.81
CA ILE A 587 -23.04 -12.65 4.81
C ILE A 587 -22.27 -13.18 6.01
N GLY A 588 -22.78 -12.98 7.23
CA GLY A 588 -22.18 -13.49 8.46
C GLY A 588 -21.81 -12.37 9.42
N LYS A 589 -20.66 -12.49 10.08
CA LYS A 589 -20.28 -11.60 11.19
C LYS A 589 -18.81 -11.16 11.16
N ILE A 590 -18.56 -10.04 11.81
CA ILE A 590 -17.22 -9.51 12.06
C ILE A 590 -17.06 -9.34 13.58
N THR A 591 -15.99 -9.88 14.13
CA THR A 591 -15.66 -9.79 15.56
C THR A 591 -14.36 -9.01 15.76
N LEU A 592 -14.38 -7.99 16.61
CA LEU A 592 -13.19 -7.33 17.14
C LEU A 592 -12.92 -7.86 18.55
N GLU A 593 -11.78 -8.50 18.77
CA GLU A 593 -11.31 -8.93 20.09
C GLU A 593 -10.09 -8.11 20.48
N VAL A 594 -10.05 -7.59 21.72
CA VAL A 594 -8.93 -6.80 22.25
C VAL A 594 -8.43 -7.42 23.53
N ASP A 595 -7.17 -7.86 23.53
CA ASP A 595 -6.49 -8.48 24.66
C ASP A 595 -5.20 -7.75 25.02
N GLN A 596 -4.87 -7.75 26.31
CA GLN A 596 -3.52 -7.49 26.81
C GLN A 596 -2.69 -8.78 26.77
N ASP A 597 -1.39 -8.68 26.43
CA ASP A 597 -0.47 -9.82 26.50
C ASP A 597 -0.09 -10.11 27.96
N GLU A 598 -0.38 -11.31 28.46
CA GLU A 598 -0.02 -11.73 29.83
C GLU A 598 1.48 -11.64 30.12
N SER A 599 2.33 -11.75 29.09
CA SER A 599 3.79 -11.70 29.23
C SER A 599 4.38 -10.29 29.17
N GLU A 600 3.66 -9.34 28.56
CA GLU A 600 4.10 -7.96 28.38
C GLU A 600 2.90 -7.01 28.54
N ALA A 601 2.70 -6.47 29.74
CA ALA A 601 1.57 -5.58 30.04
C ALA A 601 1.47 -4.34 29.12
N GLU A 602 2.57 -3.92 28.47
CA GLU A 602 2.62 -2.84 27.50
C GLU A 602 2.20 -3.25 26.07
N ARG A 603 1.97 -4.55 25.79
CA ARG A 603 1.56 -5.05 24.47
C ARG A 603 0.07 -5.33 24.44
N LEU A 604 -0.61 -4.73 23.46
CA LEU A 604 -2.00 -5.02 23.13
C LEU A 604 -2.07 -5.84 21.83
N THR A 605 -3.06 -6.72 21.77
CA THR A 605 -3.39 -7.53 20.60
C THR A 605 -4.82 -7.28 20.19
N PHE A 606 -5.01 -6.71 19.01
CA PHE A 606 -6.31 -6.52 18.38
C PHE A 606 -6.50 -7.62 17.33
N ARG A 607 -7.59 -8.39 17.42
CA ARG A 607 -7.94 -9.42 16.43
C ARG A 607 -9.25 -9.05 15.76
N ILE A 608 -9.21 -8.82 14.46
CA ILE A 608 -10.41 -8.70 13.63
C ILE A 608 -10.61 -10.07 12.97
N LEU A 609 -11.75 -10.70 13.25
CA LEU A 609 -12.15 -11.96 12.65
C LEU A 609 -13.38 -11.73 11.78
N ASP A 610 -13.31 -12.13 10.52
CA ASP A 610 -14.46 -12.16 9.62
C ASP A 610 -14.85 -13.60 9.26
N THR A 611 -16.08 -13.78 8.80
CA THR A 611 -16.60 -15.05 8.26
C THR A 611 -16.86 -14.96 6.75
N GLY A 612 -16.06 -14.16 6.04
CA GLY A 612 -16.22 -13.93 4.60
C GLY A 612 -15.62 -15.02 3.73
N GLU A 613 -15.43 -14.71 2.45
CA GLU A 613 -14.81 -15.62 1.48
C GLU A 613 -13.31 -15.85 1.73
N GLY A 614 -12.72 -15.10 2.68
CA GLY A 614 -11.29 -15.06 2.95
C GLY A 614 -10.57 -14.00 2.11
N VAL A 615 -9.24 -13.97 2.18
CA VAL A 615 -8.37 -13.26 1.25
C VAL A 615 -7.38 -14.24 0.63
N THR A 616 -7.03 -14.02 -0.64
CA THR A 616 -6.12 -14.90 -1.37
C THR A 616 -4.68 -14.78 -0.85
N LEU A 617 -3.85 -15.80 -1.09
CA LEU A 617 -2.41 -15.71 -0.78
C LEU A 617 -1.75 -14.54 -1.51
N ASN A 618 -2.14 -14.30 -2.77
CA ASN A 618 -1.67 -13.17 -3.57
C ASN A 618 -2.02 -11.82 -2.92
N GLU A 619 -3.23 -11.67 -2.36
CA GLU A 619 -3.58 -10.47 -1.59
C GLU A 619 -2.77 -10.32 -0.30
N ILE A 620 -2.45 -11.42 0.38
CA ILE A 620 -1.62 -11.38 1.59
C ILE A 620 -0.20 -10.89 1.24
N ASP A 621 0.35 -11.21 0.07
CA ASP A 621 1.66 -10.70 -0.37
C ASP A 621 1.70 -9.16 -0.49
N ASN A 622 0.56 -8.49 -0.71
CA ASN A 622 0.48 -7.03 -0.69
C ASN A 622 0.81 -6.43 0.70
N LEU A 623 0.83 -7.22 1.78
CA LEU A 623 1.38 -6.84 3.10
C LEU A 623 2.86 -6.43 3.00
N HIS A 624 3.62 -7.10 2.12
CA HIS A 624 5.05 -6.88 1.93
C HIS A 624 5.34 -6.02 0.69
N PHE A 625 4.56 -6.20 -0.37
CA PHE A 625 4.77 -5.54 -1.66
C PHE A 625 3.44 -4.99 -2.23
N PRO A 626 3.00 -3.80 -1.80
CA PRO A 626 1.73 -3.23 -2.25
C PRO A 626 1.71 -3.03 -3.77
N PHE A 627 0.53 -3.21 -4.37
CA PHE A 627 0.27 -3.16 -5.83
C PHE A 627 0.92 -4.25 -6.70
N ILE A 628 1.60 -5.26 -6.14
CA ILE A 628 2.05 -6.41 -6.96
C ILE A 628 0.86 -7.26 -7.41
N ASN A 629 -0.09 -7.51 -6.51
CA ASN A 629 -1.22 -8.40 -6.76
C ASN A 629 -2.54 -7.63 -6.72
N GLU A 630 -3.46 -7.97 -7.63
CA GLU A 630 -4.83 -7.48 -7.60
C GLU A 630 -5.58 -8.02 -6.37
N THR A 631 -6.46 -7.19 -5.79
CA THR A 631 -7.41 -7.64 -4.77
C THR A 631 -8.59 -8.36 -5.41
N GLN A 632 -9.17 -9.34 -4.72
CA GLN A 632 -10.46 -9.96 -5.10
C GLN A 632 -11.49 -8.89 -5.51
N GLY A 633 -12.27 -9.20 -6.55
CA GLY A 633 -13.14 -8.24 -7.24
C GLY A 633 -14.30 -7.74 -6.38
N ASP A 634 -14.08 -6.66 -5.62
CA ASP A 634 -15.11 -6.05 -4.80
C ASP A 634 -16.21 -5.38 -5.67
N ARG A 635 -17.45 -5.89 -5.55
CA ARG A 635 -18.67 -5.27 -6.11
C ARG A 635 -18.85 -3.79 -5.74
N TYR A 636 -18.19 -3.31 -4.69
CA TYR A 636 -18.24 -1.93 -4.20
C TYR A 636 -16.92 -1.15 -4.40
N GLY A 637 -15.88 -1.75 -4.99
CA GLY A 637 -14.61 -1.07 -5.31
C GLY A 637 -13.83 -0.53 -4.10
N LYS A 638 -13.99 -1.12 -2.91
CA LYS A 638 -13.41 -0.61 -1.66
C LYS A 638 -12.13 -1.31 -1.22
N ALA A 639 -11.88 -2.56 -1.60
CA ALA A 639 -10.60 -3.24 -1.34
C ALA A 639 -9.45 -2.43 -1.98
N ASN A 640 -8.51 -1.95 -1.17
CA ASN A 640 -7.33 -1.24 -1.66
C ASN A 640 -6.08 -2.13 -1.47
N PRO A 641 -5.29 -2.43 -2.52
CA PRO A 641 -4.01 -3.14 -2.42
C PRO A 641 -3.01 -2.54 -1.41
N LEU A 642 -3.13 -1.26 -1.06
CA LEU A 642 -2.29 -0.64 -0.02
C LEU A 642 -2.64 -1.07 1.41
N THR A 643 -3.88 -1.49 1.68
CA THR A 643 -4.47 -1.55 3.05
C THR A 643 -3.58 -2.27 4.06
N PHE A 644 -3.12 -3.48 3.72
CA PHE A 644 -2.35 -4.32 4.63
C PHE A 644 -0.96 -3.77 4.92
N TRP A 645 -0.23 -3.36 3.88
CA TRP A 645 1.07 -2.70 4.03
C TRP A 645 0.94 -1.42 4.88
N LEU A 646 -0.09 -0.61 4.63
CA LEU A 646 -0.35 0.64 5.35
C LEU A 646 -0.60 0.38 6.84
N CYS A 647 -1.37 -0.66 7.17
CA CYS A 647 -1.62 -1.09 8.55
C CYS A 647 -0.37 -1.68 9.22
N ASP A 648 0.45 -2.45 8.51
CA ASP A 648 1.70 -2.98 9.06
C ASP A 648 2.74 -1.88 9.32
N GLN A 649 2.88 -0.91 8.41
CA GLN A 649 3.76 0.24 8.64
C GLN A 649 3.31 1.09 9.83
N LEU A 650 1.99 1.37 9.97
CA LEU A 650 1.46 2.04 11.15
C LEU A 650 1.70 1.21 12.42
N ALA A 651 1.43 -0.09 12.42
CA ALA A 651 1.68 -0.97 13.56
C ALA A 651 3.17 -0.99 13.95
N ARG A 652 4.10 -0.94 12.98
CA ARG A 652 5.55 -0.79 13.23
C ARG A 652 5.91 0.55 13.87
N LYS A 653 5.28 1.66 13.48
CA LYS A 653 5.45 2.96 14.18
C LYS A 653 4.91 2.91 15.61
N LEU A 654 3.87 2.10 15.85
CA LEU A 654 3.34 1.77 17.19
C LEU A 654 4.12 0.64 17.90
N GLY A 655 5.33 0.29 17.47
CA GLY A 655 6.19 -0.69 18.15
C GLY A 655 5.73 -2.16 18.04
N GLY A 656 4.90 -2.50 17.04
CA GLY A 656 4.41 -3.85 16.78
C GLY A 656 4.36 -4.22 15.30
N HIS A 657 3.36 -4.99 14.87
CA HIS A 657 3.23 -5.51 13.50
C HIS A 657 1.81 -6.04 13.22
N LEU A 658 1.48 -6.22 11.92
CA LEU A 658 0.28 -6.92 11.46
C LEU A 658 0.62 -8.35 11.00
N ASN A 659 -0.26 -9.30 11.30
CA ASN A 659 -0.22 -10.67 10.82
C ASN A 659 -1.61 -11.09 10.31
N ILE A 660 -1.69 -11.75 9.15
CA ILE A 660 -2.95 -12.12 8.50
C ILE A 660 -2.99 -13.64 8.34
N LYS A 661 -4.07 -14.25 8.81
CA LYS A 661 -4.35 -15.69 8.66
C LYS A 661 -5.71 -15.87 8.00
N ALA A 662 -5.70 -16.10 6.70
CA ALA A 662 -6.89 -16.40 5.93
C ALA A 662 -7.05 -17.91 5.68
N ARG A 663 -8.30 -18.32 5.48
CA ARG A 663 -8.64 -19.55 4.76
C ARG A 663 -9.82 -19.24 3.85
N GLU A 664 -9.70 -19.61 2.58
CA GLU A 664 -10.80 -19.48 1.62
C GLU A 664 -12.06 -20.17 2.19
N GLU A 665 -13.22 -19.53 2.00
CA GLU A 665 -14.55 -19.96 2.48
C GLU A 665 -14.72 -20.05 4.01
N LEU A 666 -13.69 -19.76 4.81
CA LEU A 666 -13.72 -19.78 6.28
C LEU A 666 -13.41 -18.41 6.93
N GLY A 667 -13.20 -17.38 6.10
CA GLY A 667 -12.92 -16.01 6.52
C GLY A 667 -11.46 -15.71 6.87
N THR A 668 -11.22 -14.48 7.32
CA THR A 668 -9.88 -13.97 7.65
C THR A 668 -9.75 -13.58 9.11
N ARG A 669 -8.56 -13.81 9.67
CA ARG A 669 -8.13 -13.29 10.97
C ARG A 669 -6.96 -12.33 10.79
N TYR A 670 -7.22 -11.05 10.99
CA TYR A 670 -6.22 -9.99 11.08
C TYR A 670 -5.80 -9.85 12.55
N ILE A 671 -4.50 -9.92 12.82
CA ILE A 671 -3.93 -9.84 14.18
C ILE A 671 -2.94 -8.68 14.19
N VAL A 672 -3.30 -7.59 14.86
CA VAL A 672 -2.44 -6.42 15.05
C VAL A 672 -1.87 -6.47 16.45
N HIS A 673 -0.56 -6.45 16.57
CA HIS A 673 0.13 -6.20 17.82
C HIS A 673 0.61 -4.75 17.84
N VAL A 674 0.41 -4.04 18.96
CA VAL A 674 0.95 -2.69 19.20
C VAL A 674 1.56 -2.61 20.61
N LYS A 675 2.52 -1.72 20.78
CA LYS A 675 3.10 -1.39 22.08
C LYS A 675 2.49 -0.08 22.58
N MET A 676 1.66 -0.17 23.61
CA MET A 676 1.02 0.95 24.30
C MET A 676 1.14 0.75 25.82
N PRO A 677 2.10 1.43 26.48
CA PRO A 677 2.21 1.40 27.92
C PRO A 677 0.90 1.78 28.60
N LEU A 678 0.53 1.02 29.62
CA LEU A 678 -0.56 1.37 30.54
C LEU A 678 -0.19 2.66 31.27
N HIS A 679 -1.15 3.55 31.46
CA HIS A 679 -0.97 4.68 32.36
C HIS A 679 -1.21 4.20 33.79
N ASP A 680 -0.13 4.12 34.56
CA ASP A 680 -0.16 3.74 35.97
C ASP A 680 -0.73 4.89 36.83
N GLN A 681 -2.05 5.06 36.77
CA GLN A 681 -2.77 5.79 37.82
C GLN A 681 -2.72 4.91 39.08
N HIS A 682 -2.37 5.49 40.23
CA HIS A 682 -2.51 4.76 41.49
C HIS A 682 -3.98 4.41 41.68
N ALA A 683 -4.26 3.13 41.94
CA ALA A 683 -5.60 2.65 42.24
C ALA A 683 -6.03 3.12 43.64
N ASP A 684 -6.35 4.42 43.73
CA ASP A 684 -7.41 4.85 44.63
C ASP A 684 -8.67 4.07 44.22
N ILE A 685 -9.43 3.61 45.22
CA ILE A 685 -10.63 2.80 44.99
C ILE A 685 -11.73 3.75 44.50
N GLU A 686 -11.76 4.01 43.19
CA GLU A 686 -12.88 4.69 42.56
C GLU A 686 -14.13 3.80 42.66
N GLU A 687 -15.21 4.37 43.17
CA GLU A 687 -16.56 3.80 43.11
C GLU A 687 -16.90 3.53 41.64
N ARG A 688 -17.29 2.30 41.32
CA ARG A 688 -17.63 1.93 39.94
C ARG A 688 -19.06 2.36 39.65
N LEU A 689 -19.32 2.66 38.38
CA LEU A 689 -20.59 3.24 37.90
C LEU A 689 -21.85 2.52 38.41
N LEU A 690 -21.78 1.20 38.58
CA LEU A 690 -22.89 0.31 38.93
C LEU A 690 -22.56 -0.58 40.14
N ASP A 691 -21.70 -0.12 41.06
CA ASP A 691 -21.52 -0.82 42.34
C ASP A 691 -22.87 -0.97 43.07
N ASP A 692 -23.08 -2.11 43.72
CA ASP A 692 -24.34 -2.56 44.37
C ASP A 692 -25.60 -2.69 43.46
N VAL A 693 -25.52 -2.44 42.15
CA VAL A 693 -26.65 -2.62 41.21
C VAL A 693 -26.81 -4.08 40.77
N CYS A 694 -28.05 -4.58 40.71
CA CYS A 694 -28.43 -5.91 40.27
C CYS A 694 -29.12 -5.90 38.89
N VAL A 695 -28.52 -6.57 37.91
CA VAL A 695 -28.95 -6.54 36.51
C VAL A 695 -29.40 -7.92 36.03
N MET A 696 -30.66 -8.02 35.59
CA MET A 696 -31.24 -9.20 34.96
C MET A 696 -30.91 -9.24 33.48
N VAL A 697 -30.18 -10.27 33.02
CA VAL A 697 -29.72 -10.39 31.62
C VAL A 697 -30.37 -11.60 30.91
N ASP A 698 -31.48 -11.35 30.21
CA ASP A 698 -32.22 -12.32 29.41
C ASP A 698 -31.85 -12.22 27.92
N VAL A 699 -30.65 -12.71 27.58
CA VAL A 699 -30.07 -12.61 26.23
C VAL A 699 -29.94 -14.00 25.59
N THR A 700 -30.64 -14.23 24.49
CA THR A 700 -30.67 -15.51 23.79
C THR A 700 -29.32 -15.89 23.18
N SER A 701 -28.59 -14.93 22.59
CA SER A 701 -27.28 -15.17 22.00
C SER A 701 -26.17 -15.26 23.06
N SER A 702 -25.46 -16.39 23.15
CA SER A 702 -24.36 -16.59 24.10
C SER A 702 -23.18 -15.64 23.87
N GLU A 703 -22.90 -15.26 22.62
CA GLU A 703 -21.83 -14.31 22.30
C GLU A 703 -22.18 -12.89 22.76
N VAL A 704 -23.40 -12.42 22.48
CA VAL A 704 -23.89 -11.11 22.94
C VAL A 704 -23.95 -11.07 24.46
N ARG A 705 -24.47 -12.15 25.09
CA ARG A 705 -24.50 -12.29 26.55
C ARG A 705 -23.09 -12.16 27.15
N SER A 706 -22.08 -12.81 26.56
CA SER A 706 -20.70 -12.71 27.06
C SER A 706 -20.08 -11.30 26.96
N ILE A 707 -20.49 -10.52 25.96
CA ILE A 707 -20.06 -9.13 25.80
C ILE A 707 -20.72 -8.24 26.85
N VAL A 708 -22.04 -8.35 27.00
CA VAL A 708 -22.84 -7.53 27.92
C VAL A 708 -22.53 -7.82 29.37
N LEU A 709 -22.44 -9.09 29.77
CA LEU A 709 -22.02 -9.48 31.14
C LEU A 709 -20.67 -8.85 31.49
N ARG A 710 -19.67 -8.95 30.59
CA ARG A 710 -18.34 -8.40 30.84
C ARG A 710 -18.34 -6.87 30.94
N GLN A 711 -19.14 -6.15 30.15
CA GLN A 711 -19.28 -4.69 30.28
C GLN A 711 -19.87 -4.31 31.64
N LEU A 712 -20.96 -4.97 32.06
CA LEU A 712 -21.63 -4.72 33.33
C LEU A 712 -20.74 -5.07 34.55
N GLU A 713 -20.09 -6.23 34.55
CA GLU A 713 -19.12 -6.66 35.58
C GLU A 713 -17.92 -5.69 35.69
N ASN A 714 -17.43 -5.19 34.55
CA ASN A 714 -16.38 -4.16 34.50
C ASN A 714 -16.84 -2.83 35.13
N TRP A 715 -18.15 -2.56 35.18
CA TRP A 715 -18.75 -1.37 35.81
C TRP A 715 -19.20 -1.60 37.26
N GLY A 716 -19.01 -2.80 37.83
CA GLY A 716 -19.37 -3.11 39.22
C GLY A 716 -20.70 -3.86 39.40
N ALA A 717 -21.52 -3.96 38.36
CA ALA A 717 -22.86 -4.55 38.47
C ALA A 717 -22.83 -6.06 38.75
N THR A 718 -23.77 -6.51 39.59
CA THR A 718 -24.06 -7.93 39.81
C THR A 718 -25.05 -8.43 38.77
N CYS A 719 -24.60 -9.31 37.88
CA CYS A 719 -25.46 -9.87 36.83
C CYS A 719 -26.12 -11.17 37.26
N ILE A 720 -27.41 -11.34 36.98
CA ILE A 720 -28.16 -12.59 37.16
C ILE A 720 -28.89 -12.99 35.87
N THR A 721 -28.91 -14.30 35.58
CA THR A 721 -29.67 -14.85 34.45
C THR A 721 -31.04 -15.39 34.89
N PRO A 722 -32.03 -15.49 33.97
CA PRO A 722 -33.36 -16.03 34.31
C PRO A 722 -33.35 -17.45 34.90
N ASP A 723 -32.38 -18.28 34.52
CA ASP A 723 -32.21 -19.66 35.02
C ASP A 723 -31.65 -19.70 36.46
N GLU A 724 -30.90 -18.68 36.86
CA GLU A 724 -30.25 -18.57 38.18
C GLU A 724 -31.11 -17.80 39.19
N ARG A 725 -32.12 -17.06 38.72
CA ARG A 725 -32.96 -16.21 39.57
C ARG A 725 -33.80 -17.02 40.56
N LEU A 726 -33.55 -16.79 41.85
CA LEU A 726 -34.45 -17.24 42.92
C LEU A 726 -35.76 -16.44 42.88
N SER A 727 -36.91 -17.08 43.12
CA SER A 727 -38.24 -16.44 43.02
C SER A 727 -38.52 -15.30 44.01
N SER A 728 -37.54 -14.94 44.86
CA SER A 728 -37.57 -13.86 45.84
C SER A 728 -36.44 -12.84 45.64
N GLN A 729 -35.69 -12.95 44.54
CA GLN A 729 -34.61 -12.05 44.20
C GLN A 729 -35.11 -10.96 43.26
N GLU A 730 -35.06 -9.72 43.75
CA GLU A 730 -35.35 -8.51 42.98
C GLU A 730 -34.13 -8.13 42.12
N TYR A 731 -34.36 -7.26 41.14
CA TYR A 731 -33.36 -6.73 40.21
C TYR A 731 -33.76 -5.30 39.88
N ASP A 732 -32.78 -4.46 39.61
CA ASP A 732 -33.00 -3.04 39.36
C ASP A 732 -33.21 -2.80 37.86
N LEU A 733 -32.40 -3.47 37.02
CA LEU A 733 -32.42 -3.32 35.56
C LEU A 733 -32.70 -4.64 34.83
N PHE A 734 -33.45 -4.56 33.72
CA PHE A 734 -33.75 -5.69 32.84
C PHE A 734 -33.20 -5.46 31.42
N LEU A 735 -32.35 -6.37 30.96
CA LEU A 735 -31.73 -6.35 29.62
C LEU A 735 -32.17 -7.57 28.81
N THR A 736 -32.57 -7.37 27.56
CA THR A 736 -32.88 -8.49 26.64
C THR A 736 -32.51 -8.19 25.19
N ASP A 737 -32.23 -9.22 24.40
CA ASP A 737 -32.11 -9.15 22.93
C ASP A 737 -33.42 -9.48 22.20
N ASN A 738 -34.46 -9.93 22.92
CA ASN A 738 -35.76 -10.30 22.36
C ASN A 738 -36.83 -9.23 22.64
N PRO A 739 -37.35 -8.51 21.62
CA PRO A 739 -38.37 -7.48 21.82
C PRO A 739 -39.70 -8.01 22.36
N SER A 740 -39.94 -9.33 22.31
CA SER A 740 -41.14 -9.96 22.88
C SER A 740 -41.10 -10.05 24.41
N ASN A 741 -39.90 -10.06 25.01
CA ASN A 741 -39.71 -10.21 26.46
C ASN A 741 -39.71 -8.84 27.16
N LEU A 742 -39.54 -7.75 26.40
CA LEU A 742 -39.54 -6.36 26.86
C LEU A 742 -40.96 -5.88 27.24
N THR A 743 -41.45 -6.33 28.39
CA THR A 743 -42.84 -6.13 28.85
C THR A 743 -43.02 -5.01 29.88
N ALA A 744 -41.93 -4.49 30.45
CA ALA A 744 -41.89 -3.40 31.42
C ALA A 744 -40.70 -2.46 31.12
N SER A 745 -40.28 -1.62 32.07
CA SER A 745 -39.05 -0.83 31.96
C SER A 745 -37.83 -1.75 31.76
N GLY A 746 -36.95 -1.39 30.83
CA GLY A 746 -35.81 -2.22 30.47
C GLY A 746 -35.13 -1.79 29.15
N LEU A 747 -34.02 -2.46 28.89
CA LEU A 747 -33.07 -2.14 27.83
C LEU A 747 -33.10 -3.21 26.73
N LEU A 748 -33.52 -2.83 25.52
CA LEU A 748 -33.49 -3.68 24.35
C LEU A 748 -32.15 -3.55 23.61
N LEU A 749 -31.38 -4.61 23.64
CA LEU A 749 -30.08 -4.71 22.98
C LEU A 749 -30.25 -4.90 21.47
N SER A 750 -29.51 -4.14 20.67
CA SER A 750 -29.35 -4.38 19.24
C SER A 750 -27.90 -4.22 18.79
N ASP A 751 -27.60 -4.58 17.55
CA ASP A 751 -26.32 -4.31 16.88
C ASP A 751 -26.42 -3.16 15.86
N ASP A 752 -27.59 -2.54 15.71
CA ASP A 752 -27.96 -1.73 14.53
C ASP A 752 -28.24 -0.23 14.79
N GLU A 753 -28.35 0.19 16.06
CA GLU A 753 -28.51 1.60 16.44
C GLU A 753 -27.13 2.29 16.59
N SER A 754 -27.05 3.61 16.38
CA SER A 754 -25.78 4.37 16.47
C SER A 754 -25.58 5.09 17.81
N GLY A 755 -26.33 4.68 18.85
CA GLY A 755 -26.45 5.35 20.14
C GLY A 755 -27.68 4.83 20.88
N VAL A 756 -28.23 5.63 21.79
CA VAL A 756 -29.47 5.32 22.54
C VAL A 756 -30.70 5.79 21.77
N ARG A 757 -31.79 5.00 21.81
CA ARG A 757 -33.07 5.35 21.21
C ARG A 757 -34.25 4.91 22.10
N LYS A 758 -35.03 5.88 22.57
CA LYS A 758 -36.28 5.65 23.30
C LYS A 758 -37.34 4.99 22.42
N ILE A 759 -37.91 3.87 22.88
CA ILE A 759 -39.04 3.16 22.25
C ILE A 759 -40.36 3.50 22.97
N GLY A 760 -40.32 3.60 24.30
CA GLY A 760 -41.48 3.84 25.16
C GLY A 760 -41.07 4.36 26.54
N PRO A 761 -42.02 4.56 27.47
CA PRO A 761 -41.72 4.96 28.84
C PRO A 761 -40.92 3.85 29.54
N GLY A 762 -39.76 4.19 30.13
CA GLY A 762 -38.84 3.19 30.70
C GLY A 762 -38.23 2.22 29.70
N GLN A 763 -38.43 2.39 28.38
CA GLN A 763 -37.98 1.43 27.35
C GLN A 763 -37.00 2.07 26.38
N LEU A 764 -35.72 1.73 26.52
CA LEU A 764 -34.63 2.21 25.68
C LEU A 764 -34.09 1.09 24.80
N ARG A 765 -33.61 1.47 23.62
CA ARG A 765 -32.87 0.62 22.68
C ARG A 765 -31.44 1.13 22.58
N VAL A 766 -30.47 0.22 22.52
CA VAL A 766 -29.05 0.60 22.50
C VAL A 766 -28.19 -0.43 21.77
N ASN A 767 -27.06 0.00 21.23
CA ASN A 767 -26.09 -0.87 20.61
C ASN A 767 -25.14 -1.48 21.65
N PHE A 768 -25.17 -2.80 21.85
CA PHE A 768 -24.32 -3.47 22.84
C PHE A 768 -22.81 -3.41 22.50
N ASN A 769 -22.45 -3.02 21.27
CA ASN A 769 -21.05 -2.82 20.87
C ASN A 769 -20.50 -1.43 21.24
N MET A 770 -21.35 -0.51 21.73
CA MET A 770 -20.97 0.85 22.10
C MET A 770 -21.09 1.04 23.61
N SER A 771 -19.95 0.99 24.31
CA SER A 771 -19.88 1.00 25.76
C SER A 771 -20.45 2.28 26.36
N ASN A 772 -20.05 3.45 25.84
CA ASN A 772 -20.58 4.75 26.27
C ASN A 772 -22.10 4.86 26.08
N ALA A 773 -22.65 4.34 24.99
CA ALA A 773 -24.10 4.37 24.74
C ALA A 773 -24.86 3.42 25.69
N MET A 774 -24.28 2.25 25.99
CA MET A 774 -24.81 1.35 27.01
C MET A 774 -24.81 2.00 28.40
N GLN A 775 -23.75 2.72 28.78
CA GLN A 775 -23.71 3.48 30.03
C GLN A 775 -24.78 4.59 30.06
N GLU A 776 -24.87 5.41 29.01
CA GLU A 776 -25.87 6.47 28.87
C GLU A 776 -27.30 5.93 29.03
N ALA A 777 -27.62 4.81 28.37
CA ALA A 777 -28.95 4.20 28.47
C ALA A 777 -29.22 3.54 29.83
N VAL A 778 -28.21 2.98 30.49
CA VAL A 778 -28.36 2.42 31.85
C VAL A 778 -28.59 3.55 32.85
N LEU A 779 -27.84 4.65 32.76
CA LEU A 779 -28.02 5.83 33.61
C LEU A 779 -29.39 6.49 33.38
N GLU A 780 -29.83 6.68 32.14
CA GLU A 780 -31.17 7.22 31.83
C GLU A 780 -32.29 6.34 32.43
N LEU A 781 -32.13 5.01 32.43
CA LEU A 781 -33.10 4.10 33.08
C LEU A 781 -33.10 4.22 34.60
N ILE A 782 -31.92 4.29 35.24
CA ILE A 782 -31.80 4.48 36.69
C ILE A 782 -32.41 5.83 37.09
N GLU A 783 -32.13 6.91 36.36
CA GLU A 783 -32.72 8.24 36.57
C GLU A 783 -34.25 8.21 36.40
N GLU A 784 -34.78 7.53 35.36
CA GLU A 784 -36.24 7.37 35.20
C GLU A 784 -36.89 6.51 36.30
N GLN A 785 -36.18 5.53 36.86
CA GLN A 785 -36.67 4.71 37.96
C GLN A 785 -36.68 5.48 39.27
N LEU A 786 -35.59 6.18 39.62
CA LEU A 786 -35.52 7.03 40.81
C LEU A 786 -36.58 8.15 40.76
N ALA A 787 -36.76 8.79 39.60
CA ALA A 787 -37.81 9.78 39.41
C ALA A 787 -39.24 9.20 39.47
N GLN A 788 -39.42 7.90 39.20
CA GLN A 788 -40.71 7.21 39.38
C GLN A 788 -40.92 6.78 40.84
N GLU A 789 -39.87 6.42 41.58
CA GLU A 789 -39.93 6.14 43.01
C GLU A 789 -40.22 7.40 43.83
N GLU A 790 -39.65 8.55 43.47
CA GLU A 790 -40.03 9.87 44.02
C GLU A 790 -41.51 10.22 43.75
N ILE A 791 -42.14 9.63 42.73
CA ILE A 791 -43.57 9.79 42.42
C ILE A 791 -44.43 8.71 43.13
N GLN A 792 -43.81 7.67 43.71
CA GLN A 792 -44.49 6.47 44.21
C GLN A 792 -44.43 6.28 45.75
N GLU A 793 -44.24 7.37 46.49
CA GLU A 793 -44.76 7.56 47.85
C GLU A 793 -45.60 8.86 47.87
N ILE A 794 -46.77 9.01 48.50
CA ILE A 794 -47.64 8.13 49.31
C ILE A 794 -49.09 8.30 48.82
N PRO A 795 -49.98 7.28 48.84
CA PRO A 795 -51.41 7.48 48.60
C PRO A 795 -52.05 8.41 49.66
N LEU A 796 -52.24 9.68 49.29
CA LEU A 796 -53.04 10.69 50.01
C LEU A 796 -52.59 11.02 51.45
N GLY A 797 -51.50 11.79 51.55
CA GLY A 797 -51.26 12.73 52.66
C GLY A 797 -50.05 12.41 53.55
N GLY A 798 -49.07 13.33 53.59
CA GLY A 798 -47.99 13.26 54.58
C GLY A 798 -46.86 14.30 54.41
N ASP A 799 -46.45 14.61 53.18
CA ASP A 799 -45.04 14.99 52.96
C ASP A 799 -44.64 16.45 53.26
N GLU A 800 -45.59 17.39 53.32
CA GLU A 800 -45.27 18.78 53.71
C GLU A 800 -44.72 18.89 55.16
N ASN A 801 -44.93 17.88 56.00
CA ASN A 801 -44.36 17.80 57.34
C ASN A 801 -42.85 17.44 57.33
N ALA A 802 -42.38 16.69 56.33
CA ALA A 802 -40.98 16.24 56.27
C ALA A 802 -40.02 17.43 56.04
N GLU A 803 -40.33 18.30 55.07
CA GLU A 803 -39.56 19.54 54.84
C GLU A 803 -39.58 20.46 56.07
N LEU A 804 -40.73 20.57 56.75
CA LEU A 804 -40.88 21.41 57.95
C LEU A 804 -39.98 20.93 59.10
N HIS A 805 -40.01 19.62 59.39
CA HIS A 805 -39.22 19.01 60.45
C HIS A 805 -37.70 19.03 60.17
N ALA A 806 -37.27 18.86 58.90
CA ALA A 806 -35.86 18.86 58.53
C ALA A 806 -35.19 20.25 58.65
N SER A 807 -35.95 21.34 58.50
CA SER A 807 -35.42 22.71 58.38
C SER A 807 -34.90 23.34 59.68
N GLY A 808 -35.19 22.75 60.85
CA GLY A 808 -34.89 23.35 62.17
C GLY A 808 -35.77 24.56 62.57
N TYR A 809 -36.60 25.08 61.65
CA TYR A 809 -37.53 26.18 61.93
C TYR A 809 -38.91 25.70 62.45
N TYR A 810 -39.15 24.39 62.50
CA TYR A 810 -40.39 23.78 63.00
C TYR A 810 -40.85 24.35 64.35
N ALA A 811 -39.94 24.53 65.32
CA ALA A 811 -40.29 25.08 66.63
C ALA A 811 -40.83 26.53 66.56
N LEU A 812 -40.26 27.36 65.68
CA LEU A 812 -40.74 28.73 65.43
C LEU A 812 -42.10 28.74 64.71
N PHE A 813 -42.35 27.79 63.81
CA PHE A 813 -43.64 27.62 63.15
C PHE A 813 -44.74 27.28 64.16
N VAL A 814 -44.53 26.24 64.99
CA VAL A 814 -45.47 25.81 66.04
C VAL A 814 -45.77 26.92 67.05
N ASP A 815 -44.78 27.71 67.44
CA ASP A 815 -44.95 28.80 68.42
C ASP A 815 -45.65 30.06 67.87
N THR A 816 -45.58 30.34 66.56
CA THR A 816 -46.02 31.64 66.01
C THR A 816 -47.23 31.57 65.07
N VAL A 817 -47.32 30.54 64.23
CA VAL A 817 -48.38 30.45 63.20
C VAL A 817 -49.78 30.23 63.79
N PRO A 818 -49.99 29.40 64.83
CA PRO A 818 -51.33 29.23 65.42
C PRO A 818 -51.91 30.51 66.04
N ASP A 819 -51.07 31.37 66.61
CA ASP A 819 -51.51 32.65 67.17
C ASP A 819 -51.81 33.69 66.09
N ASP A 820 -51.12 33.60 64.94
CA ASP A 820 -51.39 34.43 63.78
C ASP A 820 -52.70 34.05 63.08
N VAL A 821 -53.04 32.75 63.02
CA VAL A 821 -54.35 32.29 62.53
C VAL A 821 -55.48 32.75 63.46
N LYS A 822 -55.31 32.71 64.78
CA LYS A 822 -56.29 33.28 65.74
C LYS A 822 -56.47 34.79 65.56
N ARG A 823 -55.41 35.52 65.20
CA ARG A 823 -55.50 36.95 64.86
C ARG A 823 -56.33 37.17 63.61
N LEU A 824 -56.17 36.35 62.56
CA LEU A 824 -57.02 36.46 61.37
C LEU A 824 -58.52 36.40 61.72
N TYR A 825 -58.95 35.43 62.53
CA TYR A 825 -60.34 35.36 62.99
C TYR A 825 -60.77 36.60 63.81
N THR A 826 -59.92 37.05 64.74
CA THR A 826 -60.23 38.21 65.60
C THR A 826 -60.30 39.52 64.81
N GLU A 827 -59.40 39.71 63.85
CA GLU A 827 -59.30 40.88 62.96
C GLU A 827 -60.44 40.89 61.92
N ALA A 828 -60.89 39.72 61.47
CA ALA A 828 -62.08 39.57 60.63
C ALA A 828 -63.39 39.87 61.40
N GLU A 829 -63.57 39.30 62.60
CA GLU A 829 -64.75 39.59 63.46
C GLU A 829 -64.86 41.07 63.83
N THR A 830 -63.72 41.74 64.06
CA THR A 830 -63.67 43.19 64.33
C THR A 830 -63.69 44.06 63.08
N SER A 831 -63.66 43.46 61.88
CA SER A 831 -63.64 44.14 60.57
C SER A 831 -62.46 45.12 60.38
N ASP A 832 -61.31 44.87 61.03
CA ASP A 832 -60.08 45.63 60.80
C ASP A 832 -59.31 45.05 59.60
N PHE A 833 -59.76 45.42 58.40
CA PHE A 833 -59.15 44.97 57.14
C PHE A 833 -57.68 45.39 56.98
N ALA A 834 -57.20 46.40 57.71
CA ALA A 834 -55.80 46.83 57.64
C ALA A 834 -54.89 45.92 58.47
N ALA A 835 -55.30 45.60 59.70
CA ALA A 835 -54.63 44.60 60.52
C ALA A 835 -54.68 43.21 59.85
N LEU A 836 -55.86 42.81 59.37
CA LEU A 836 -56.10 41.52 58.73
C LEU A 836 -55.20 41.30 57.50
N ALA A 837 -55.05 42.32 56.64
CA ALA A 837 -54.13 42.27 55.51
C ALA A 837 -52.66 42.12 55.94
N GLN A 838 -52.26 42.79 57.03
CA GLN A 838 -50.90 42.69 57.55
C GLN A 838 -50.61 41.31 58.18
N THR A 839 -51.58 40.70 58.85
CA THR A 839 -51.47 39.34 59.39
C THR A 839 -51.42 38.30 58.25
N ALA A 840 -52.27 38.42 57.23
CA ALA A 840 -52.23 37.57 56.04
C ALA A 840 -50.88 37.68 55.29
N HIS A 841 -50.34 38.90 55.15
CA HIS A 841 -49.04 39.13 54.51
C HIS A 841 -47.87 38.49 55.28
N ARG A 842 -47.93 38.52 56.61
CA ARG A 842 -46.92 37.88 57.47
C ARG A 842 -46.98 36.35 57.35
N LEU A 843 -48.18 35.76 57.39
CA LEU A 843 -48.38 34.32 57.18
C LEU A 843 -47.88 33.88 55.79
N LYS A 844 -48.22 34.64 54.73
CA LYS A 844 -47.67 34.43 53.39
C LYS A 844 -46.13 34.39 53.37
N GLY A 845 -45.49 35.31 54.10
CA GLY A 845 -44.04 35.37 54.24
C GLY A 845 -43.45 34.13 54.94
N VAL A 846 -44.11 33.63 55.99
CA VAL A 846 -43.70 32.41 56.70
C VAL A 846 -43.83 31.18 55.79
N PHE A 847 -44.97 31.00 55.13
CA PHE A 847 -45.17 29.89 54.18
C PHE A 847 -44.18 29.95 53.01
N ALA A 848 -43.91 31.14 52.46
CA ALA A 848 -42.91 31.31 51.41
C ALA A 848 -41.47 31.03 51.87
N MET A 849 -41.13 31.32 53.13
CA MET A 849 -39.80 31.02 53.70
C MET A 849 -39.59 29.52 53.96
N LEU A 850 -40.68 28.79 54.26
CA LEU A 850 -40.68 27.35 54.52
C LEU A 850 -41.04 26.51 53.28
N ASN A 851 -41.03 27.13 52.09
CA ASN A 851 -41.37 26.50 50.79
C ASN A 851 -42.79 25.92 50.68
N LEU A 852 -43.69 26.20 51.65
CA LEU A 852 -45.08 25.73 51.68
C LEU A 852 -45.96 26.46 50.64
N VAL A 853 -45.93 25.97 49.40
CA VAL A 853 -46.61 26.59 48.26
C VAL A 853 -48.13 26.73 48.46
N PRO A 854 -48.89 25.73 48.95
CA PRO A 854 -50.34 25.86 49.10
C PRO A 854 -50.75 26.90 50.15
N GLY A 855 -50.10 26.92 51.32
CA GLY A 855 -50.36 27.92 52.36
C GLY A 855 -50.10 29.35 51.89
N LYS A 856 -49.04 29.54 51.09
CA LYS A 856 -48.74 30.83 50.45
C LYS A 856 -49.86 31.26 49.49
N GLN A 857 -50.34 30.36 48.64
CA GLN A 857 -51.43 30.64 47.68
C GLN A 857 -52.75 31.00 48.38
N LEU A 858 -53.09 30.30 49.46
CA LEU A 858 -54.26 30.63 50.28
C LEU A 858 -54.17 32.03 50.89
N CYS A 859 -52.98 32.45 51.35
CA CYS A 859 -52.76 33.80 51.86
C CYS A 859 -52.79 34.88 50.76
N GLU A 860 -52.32 34.58 49.55
CA GLU A 860 -52.43 35.49 48.39
C GLU A 860 -53.89 35.70 47.95
N ALA A 861 -54.69 34.62 47.95
CA ALA A 861 -56.13 34.71 47.71
C ALA A 861 -56.86 35.50 48.81
N LEU A 862 -56.50 35.30 50.08
CA LEU A 862 -57.04 36.06 51.20
C LEU A 862 -56.69 37.56 51.09
N GLU A 863 -55.45 37.92 50.77
CA GLU A 863 -55.07 39.32 50.53
C GLU A 863 -55.90 39.99 49.41
N HIS A 864 -56.20 39.27 48.32
CA HIS A 864 -57.02 39.78 47.23
C HIS A 864 -58.47 40.05 47.69
N LEU A 865 -59.07 39.09 48.40
CA LEU A 865 -60.44 39.21 48.91
C LEU A 865 -60.58 40.31 49.97
N ILE A 866 -59.52 40.60 50.74
CA ILE A 866 -59.47 41.74 51.66
C ILE A 866 -59.47 43.09 50.91
N GLN A 867 -58.77 43.19 49.76
CA GLN A 867 -58.81 44.38 48.91
C GLN A 867 -60.19 44.59 48.27
N GLU A 868 -60.86 43.50 47.87
CA GLU A 868 -62.21 43.51 47.31
C GLU A 868 -63.32 43.66 48.37
N LYS A 869 -62.98 43.49 49.66
CA LYS A 869 -63.88 43.53 50.83
C LYS A 869 -64.99 42.47 50.82
N ASP A 870 -64.71 41.29 50.27
CA ASP A 870 -65.66 40.19 50.21
C ASP A 870 -65.70 39.40 51.53
N ALA A 871 -66.51 39.86 52.48
CA ALA A 871 -66.64 39.25 53.82
C ALA A 871 -66.85 37.72 53.84
N PRO A 872 -67.77 37.11 53.06
CA PRO A 872 -67.93 35.65 53.04
C PRO A 872 -66.74 34.91 52.39
N GLY A 873 -66.07 35.52 51.41
CA GLY A 873 -64.83 34.98 50.85
C GLY A 873 -63.68 34.97 51.86
N ILE A 874 -63.54 36.06 52.63
CA ILE A 874 -62.53 36.22 53.69
C ILE A 874 -62.71 35.14 54.77
N GLU A 875 -63.91 34.96 55.32
CA GLU A 875 -64.18 33.95 56.36
C GLU A 875 -63.87 32.53 55.89
N LYS A 876 -64.23 32.21 54.63
CA LYS A 876 -63.90 30.93 54.02
C LYS A 876 -62.38 30.71 53.91
N TYR A 877 -61.64 31.65 53.35
CA TYR A 877 -60.19 31.48 53.16
C TYR A 877 -59.42 31.48 54.48
N ILE A 878 -59.89 32.17 55.52
CA ILE A 878 -59.32 32.03 56.88
C ILE A 878 -59.54 30.60 57.40
N SER A 879 -60.72 30.00 57.16
CA SER A 879 -60.99 28.59 57.51
C SER A 879 -60.17 27.60 56.69
N ASP A 880 -59.93 27.87 55.40
CA ASP A 880 -59.09 27.03 54.55
C ASP A 880 -57.62 27.10 55.00
N ILE A 881 -57.12 28.28 55.41
CA ILE A 881 -55.78 28.46 56.02
C ILE A 881 -55.67 27.77 57.39
N ASP A 882 -56.66 27.91 58.27
CA ASP A 882 -56.66 27.25 59.59
C ASP A 882 -56.68 25.72 59.45
N THR A 883 -57.44 25.19 58.48
CA THR A 883 -57.46 23.75 58.15
C THR A 883 -56.10 23.28 57.65
N TYR A 884 -55.46 24.06 56.76
CA TYR A 884 -54.14 23.78 56.21
C TYR A 884 -53.04 23.82 57.29
N VAL A 885 -53.05 24.83 58.17
CA VAL A 885 -52.13 24.93 59.31
C VAL A 885 -52.32 23.75 60.27
N LYS A 886 -53.56 23.29 60.49
CA LYS A 886 -53.85 22.10 61.32
C LYS A 886 -53.46 20.77 60.68
N SER A 887 -53.18 20.71 59.38
CA SER A 887 -52.55 19.53 58.76
C SER A 887 -51.02 19.53 58.84
N LEU A 888 -50.41 20.66 59.22
CA LEU A 888 -48.96 20.86 59.34
C LEU A 888 -48.44 20.85 60.80
N LEU A 889 -49.33 20.62 61.78
CA LEU A 889 -49.07 20.64 63.23
C LEU A 889 -49.49 19.32 63.87
#